data_AF-A0A562SV11-F1
#
_entry.id   AF-A0A562SV11-F1
#
_cell.length_a   1.000
_cell.length_b   1.000
_cell.length_c   1.000
_cell.angle_alpha   90.00
_cell.angle_beta   90.00
_cell.angle_gamma   90.00
#
_symmetry.space_group_name_H-M   'P 1'
#
loop_
_entity.id
_entity.type
_entity.pdbx_description
1 polymer ?
#
loop_
_entity_poly.entity_id
_entity_poly.type
_entity_poly.pdbx_seq_one_letter_code
_entity_poly.pdbx_strand_id
1 'polypeptide(L)'
;MSPSRKMTCCLFVFLALNTCISSVYSQKVHIPDKVSAPKAPKAPKLPSDTAVKAKLVKKILNAFKFRKNARAREQERVIAIINQILADSLVVTSRDIQLLNQQLEKTENQHFDSLVSLLSTMGCCGVPPPLKDTPVPAPAEDPGPAADSGSENDINSLVNKMLPILQQKNEQAQSEKAKQEKLKLVRAVYGRPGDQKDTLRLGDSLGVEYTVNLTQKANVTGIHPYQMGDKYLNYNFSALTTFGFLGYSVDGRTGRVRANFKEAQLDAVAAAQAAGCNLQLIISDKNTNNITALLQRDDAQLLLADTLGHVLQQRQANGVTIYFRGVSKQQRQAFTQFISDLHSHLHSFDPKYTVNVVIPAFDKELAYDLQALNTSVTFFLIDFTHASGQTAGPLAPLKGNPSQSIDATVSRYLQRDIPPAKFVLMIPYYGALWKKGAYGSPDGFLDYIPYNEIRKRYDIDTAALYDEAMESAFIEIKDAAGEVKEEIWFDDANTLGPKYDYVLSNDLGGVAIWTLGADDGYSDLWNELVDKFVVTDTVYLDTVRLIAAVPRPLTFWQSVMHELRVYRQLFKNPCSVGMGSYKGDEYFKWAAYFFLALTLLTAVLYVAGIRYKGDGWKLKKKVLILLIAQLNLLVITSAMAIFLNKELPWLGITSGANCNAMPLNTLLGILAIGFAVGLVATRFLLLPLLKRNEVP
;
A
#
# COMPACT_ATOMS: atom_id res chain seq x y z
N MET A 1 43.24 -75.70 10.58
CA MET A 1 43.31 -74.21 10.46
C MET A 1 42.58 -73.60 11.64
N SER A 2 43.22 -72.70 12.39
CA SER A 2 42.72 -72.23 13.70
C SER A 2 41.44 -71.38 13.58
N PRO A 3 40.55 -71.41 14.58
CA PRO A 3 39.31 -70.63 14.60
C PRO A 3 39.56 -69.10 14.65
N SER A 4 40.76 -68.65 15.01
CA SER A 4 41.05 -67.23 15.23
C SER A 4 41.11 -66.41 13.93
N ARG A 5 41.39 -67.03 12.77
CA ARG A 5 41.47 -66.32 11.49
C ARG A 5 40.11 -66.04 10.83
N LYS A 6 39.04 -66.73 11.22
CA LYS A 6 37.69 -66.47 10.67
C LYS A 6 36.99 -65.29 11.36
N MET A 7 37.34 -64.98 12.61
CA MET A 7 36.71 -63.91 13.39
C MET A 7 37.27 -62.51 13.05
N THR A 8 38.50 -62.43 12.56
CA THR A 8 39.17 -61.17 12.19
C THR A 8 38.69 -60.63 10.84
N CYS A 9 38.18 -61.49 9.95
CA CYS A 9 37.75 -61.10 8.61
C CYS A 9 36.34 -60.46 8.62
N CYS A 10 35.46 -60.88 9.54
CA CYS A 10 34.13 -60.27 9.69
C CYS A 10 34.16 -58.89 10.37
N LEU A 11 35.15 -58.61 11.22
CA LEU A 11 35.28 -57.31 11.91
C LEU A 11 35.74 -56.17 10.97
N PHE A 12 36.49 -56.50 9.92
CA PHE A 12 37.05 -55.50 8.99
C PHE A 12 36.03 -54.95 7.99
N VAL A 13 35.00 -55.72 7.64
CA VAL A 13 33.95 -55.29 6.71
C VAL A 13 33.00 -54.26 7.34
N PHE A 14 32.84 -54.28 8.68
CA PHE A 14 31.95 -53.36 9.39
C PHE A 14 32.56 -51.98 9.67
N LEU A 15 33.91 -51.88 9.70
CA LEU A 15 34.63 -50.63 9.96
C LEU A 15 34.85 -49.77 8.71
N ALA A 16 34.77 -50.35 7.51
CA ALA A 16 35.05 -49.66 6.25
C ALA A 16 33.87 -48.83 5.70
N LEU A 17 32.66 -48.98 6.24
CA LEU A 17 31.46 -48.28 5.74
C LEU A 17 31.16 -46.94 6.43
N ASN A 18 31.97 -46.51 7.43
CA ASN A 18 31.61 -45.40 8.32
C ASN A 18 32.54 -44.16 8.26
N THR A 19 33.47 -44.09 7.31
CA THR A 19 34.51 -43.03 7.29
C THR A 19 34.58 -42.19 6.01
N CYS A 20 33.59 -42.27 5.12
CA CYS A 20 33.46 -41.33 4.01
C CYS A 20 32.22 -40.48 4.20
N ILE A 21 32.43 -39.18 4.45
CA ILE A 21 31.62 -37.99 4.11
C ILE A 21 31.76 -36.97 5.25
N SER A 22 32.80 -36.15 5.17
CA SER A 22 32.80 -34.82 5.78
C SER A 22 33.87 -33.97 5.09
N SER A 23 33.46 -32.84 4.51
CA SER A 23 34.25 -31.69 4.05
C SER A 23 34.00 -31.34 2.57
N VAL A 24 33.10 -30.40 2.28
CA VAL A 24 33.31 -29.27 1.34
C VAL A 24 32.19 -28.24 1.60
N TYR A 25 32.56 -26.98 1.84
CA TYR A 25 31.88 -25.70 1.51
C TYR A 25 32.11 -24.64 2.60
N SER A 26 33.17 -23.86 2.44
CA SER A 26 33.28 -22.49 2.97
C SER A 26 34.17 -21.71 2.02
N GLN A 27 33.58 -20.77 1.28
CA GLN A 27 34.32 -19.82 0.46
C GLN A 27 33.83 -18.41 0.78
N LYS A 28 34.70 -17.65 1.46
CA LYS A 28 34.53 -16.21 1.73
C LYS A 28 34.82 -15.43 0.46
N VAL A 29 33.93 -14.51 0.09
CA VAL A 29 34.13 -13.53 -0.99
C VAL A 29 34.84 -12.29 -0.44
N HIS A 30 35.85 -11.83 -1.17
CA HIS A 30 36.72 -10.70 -0.87
C HIS A 30 36.26 -9.47 -1.69
N ILE A 31 36.16 -8.29 -1.06
CA ILE A 31 35.83 -7.02 -1.72
C ILE A 31 37.09 -6.13 -1.69
N PRO A 32 37.60 -5.62 -2.83
CA PRO A 32 38.78 -4.76 -2.86
C PRO A 32 38.47 -3.27 -2.64
N ASP A 33 39.47 -2.59 -2.08
CA ASP A 33 39.50 -1.19 -1.66
C ASP A 33 39.56 -0.15 -2.80
N LYS A 34 38.95 1.01 -2.51
CA LYS A 34 39.26 2.40 -2.92
C LYS A 34 39.89 2.64 -4.31
N VAL A 35 39.11 3.25 -5.20
CA VAL A 35 39.62 3.99 -6.37
C VAL A 35 39.84 5.46 -6.00
N SER A 36 41.04 5.95 -6.28
CA SER A 36 41.53 7.32 -6.07
C SER A 36 41.00 8.29 -7.13
N ALA A 37 40.67 9.53 -6.71
CA ALA A 37 40.26 10.60 -7.61
C ALA A 37 41.49 11.36 -8.18
N PRO A 38 41.46 11.82 -9.46
CA PRO A 38 42.57 12.53 -10.09
C PRO A 38 42.73 13.97 -9.60
N LYS A 39 44.00 14.45 -9.61
CA LYS A 39 44.45 15.79 -9.22
C LYS A 39 43.89 16.89 -10.15
N ALA A 40 43.40 17.98 -9.56
CA ALA A 40 42.99 19.18 -10.28
C ALA A 40 44.19 20.05 -10.72
N PRO A 41 44.13 20.70 -11.90
CA PRO A 41 45.17 21.63 -12.39
C PRO A 41 45.13 23.00 -11.68
N LYS A 42 46.30 23.64 -11.60
CA LYS A 42 46.53 24.95 -10.96
C LYS A 42 45.85 26.08 -11.74
N ALA A 43 45.14 26.96 -11.03
CA ALA A 43 44.53 28.18 -11.59
C ALA A 43 45.60 29.28 -11.88
N PRO A 44 45.38 30.13 -12.92
CA PRO A 44 46.27 31.24 -13.24
C PRO A 44 46.08 32.44 -12.29
N LYS A 45 47.14 33.23 -12.09
CA LYS A 45 47.15 34.44 -11.25
C LYS A 45 46.57 35.63 -12.03
N LEU A 46 45.60 36.34 -11.42
CA LEU A 46 45.12 37.65 -11.91
C LEU A 46 45.91 38.82 -11.27
N PRO A 47 46.04 39.97 -11.97
CA PRO A 47 46.86 41.10 -11.55
C PRO A 47 46.23 41.91 -10.42
N SER A 48 47.09 42.57 -9.65
CA SER A 48 46.78 43.34 -8.45
C SER A 48 46.21 44.72 -8.78
N ASP A 49 44.89 44.89 -8.64
CA ASP A 49 44.34 46.06 -7.95
C ASP A 49 42.88 45.82 -7.52
N THR A 50 42.66 45.29 -6.32
CA THR A 50 41.45 45.52 -5.49
C THR A 50 41.50 44.69 -4.21
N ALA A 51 42.04 45.27 -3.14
CA ALA A 51 42.00 44.63 -1.82
C ALA A 51 40.58 44.59 -1.22
N VAL A 52 39.65 45.45 -1.67
CA VAL A 52 38.26 45.49 -1.17
C VAL A 52 37.32 44.56 -1.95
N LYS A 53 37.39 44.53 -3.29
CA LYS A 53 36.60 43.58 -4.12
C LYS A 53 37.05 42.13 -3.90
N ALA A 54 38.35 41.87 -3.74
CA ALA A 54 38.84 40.54 -3.41
C ALA A 54 38.37 40.07 -2.02
N LYS A 55 38.17 40.97 -1.04
CA LYS A 55 37.71 40.61 0.31
C LYS A 55 36.20 40.35 0.35
N LEU A 56 35.40 41.12 -0.39
CA LEU A 56 33.95 40.93 -0.54
C LEU A 56 33.65 39.65 -1.34
N VAL A 57 34.28 39.47 -2.49
CA VAL A 57 34.10 38.27 -3.35
C VAL A 57 34.66 37.02 -2.68
N LYS A 58 35.78 37.09 -1.93
CA LYS A 58 36.32 35.96 -1.16
C LYS A 58 35.52 35.65 0.12
N LYS A 59 34.81 36.63 0.73
CA LYS A 59 33.84 36.39 1.81
C LYS A 59 32.60 35.67 1.29
N ILE A 60 32.09 36.12 0.15
CA ILE A 60 30.94 35.54 -0.55
C ILE A 60 31.27 34.11 -1.01
N LEU A 61 32.42 33.88 -1.66
CA LEU A 61 32.85 32.56 -2.13
C LEU A 61 33.16 31.56 -1.00
N ASN A 62 33.66 32.01 0.15
CA ASN A 62 33.92 31.13 1.30
C ASN A 62 32.64 30.74 2.07
N ALA A 63 31.56 31.52 1.94
CA ALA A 63 30.25 31.21 2.51
C ALA A 63 29.47 30.16 1.67
N PHE A 64 29.87 29.94 0.41
CA PHE A 64 29.21 29.02 -0.50
C PHE A 64 29.98 27.69 -0.64
N LYS A 65 29.49 26.63 0.02
CA LYS A 65 29.88 25.24 -0.29
C LYS A 65 28.65 24.43 -0.74
N PHE A 66 28.35 24.45 -2.04
CA PHE A 66 27.24 23.68 -2.64
C PHE A 66 27.68 22.31 -3.22
N ARG A 67 26.75 21.35 -3.31
CA ARG A 67 26.97 19.98 -3.83
C ARG A 67 27.25 19.94 -5.35
N LYS A 68 27.79 18.80 -5.81
CA LYS A 68 28.80 18.66 -6.87
C LYS A 68 28.35 18.81 -8.34
N ASN A 69 27.06 18.83 -8.69
CA ASN A 69 26.64 18.68 -10.10
C ASN A 69 26.00 19.91 -10.79
N ALA A 70 25.73 21.01 -10.06
CA ALA A 70 25.12 22.23 -10.63
C ALA A 70 26.10 23.41 -10.82
N ARG A 71 27.42 23.15 -10.89
CA ARG A 71 28.43 24.20 -10.63
C ARG A 71 28.89 25.04 -11.81
N ALA A 72 28.94 24.56 -13.05
CA ALA A 72 29.65 25.30 -14.10
C ALA A 72 28.76 26.33 -14.84
N ARG A 73 27.52 25.96 -15.16
CA ARG A 73 26.64 26.77 -16.02
C ARG A 73 25.92 27.88 -15.25
N GLU A 74 25.42 27.61 -14.04
CA GLU A 74 24.84 28.63 -13.15
C GLU A 74 25.86 29.72 -12.76
N GLN A 75 27.12 29.35 -12.49
CA GLN A 75 28.15 30.31 -12.11
C GLN A 75 28.48 31.29 -13.24
N GLU A 76 28.60 30.80 -14.48
CA GLU A 76 28.85 31.65 -15.64
C GLU A 76 27.66 32.58 -15.94
N ARG A 77 26.43 32.11 -15.72
CA ARG A 77 25.21 32.89 -16.00
C ARG A 77 24.96 34.01 -14.97
N VAL A 78 25.21 33.74 -13.69
CA VAL A 78 25.08 34.73 -12.61
C VAL A 78 26.16 35.81 -12.71
N ILE A 79 27.40 35.44 -13.11
CA ILE A 79 28.47 36.41 -13.35
C ILE A 79 28.14 37.31 -14.55
N ALA A 80 27.51 36.78 -15.61
CA ALA A 80 27.08 37.57 -16.75
C ALA A 80 26.00 38.60 -16.37
N ILE A 81 25.01 38.20 -15.56
CA ILE A 81 23.92 39.07 -15.10
C ILE A 81 24.46 40.18 -14.18
N ILE A 82 25.36 39.85 -13.25
CA ILE A 82 25.97 40.84 -12.34
C ILE A 82 26.83 41.85 -13.12
N ASN A 83 27.59 41.40 -14.12
CA ASN A 83 28.39 42.30 -14.96
C ASN A 83 27.52 43.14 -15.90
N GLN A 84 26.37 42.64 -16.33
CA GLN A 84 25.42 43.38 -17.16
C GLN A 84 24.68 44.48 -16.38
N ILE A 85 24.45 44.26 -15.08
CA ILE A 85 23.80 45.24 -14.19
C ILE A 85 24.77 46.31 -13.69
N LEU A 86 26.05 45.98 -13.51
CA LEU A 86 27.06 46.88 -12.95
C LEU A 86 27.88 47.64 -14.01
N ALA A 87 27.60 47.44 -15.31
CA ALA A 87 28.36 48.07 -16.39
C ALA A 87 27.94 49.52 -16.68
N ASP A 88 26.70 49.93 -16.39
CA ASP A 88 26.21 51.27 -16.75
C ASP A 88 25.67 52.04 -15.54
N SER A 89 26.54 52.92 -15.03
CA SER A 89 26.28 54.03 -14.10
C SER A 89 26.16 53.73 -12.59
N LEU A 90 26.78 54.63 -11.82
CA LEU A 90 27.32 54.47 -10.47
C LEU A 90 26.40 55.00 -9.36
N VAL A 91 25.10 55.18 -9.61
CA VAL A 91 24.14 55.71 -8.63
C VAL A 91 22.78 55.04 -8.84
N VAL A 92 22.30 54.30 -7.83
CA VAL A 92 20.96 53.68 -7.84
C VAL A 92 19.91 54.75 -7.57
N THR A 93 18.98 54.96 -8.49
CA THR A 93 17.92 55.98 -8.36
C THR A 93 16.55 55.35 -8.03
N SER A 94 15.63 56.14 -7.47
CA SER A 94 14.25 55.72 -7.13
C SER A 94 13.49 55.16 -8.34
N ARG A 95 13.90 55.54 -9.56
CA ARG A 95 13.35 55.05 -10.83
C ARG A 95 13.78 53.62 -11.12
N ASP A 96 14.99 53.22 -10.75
CA ASP A 96 15.50 51.85 -10.90
C ASP A 96 14.81 50.90 -9.93
N ILE A 97 14.45 51.38 -8.74
CA ILE A 97 13.65 50.64 -7.74
C ILE A 97 12.21 50.45 -8.23
N GLN A 98 11.61 51.46 -8.87
CA GLN A 98 10.29 51.33 -9.49
C GLN A 98 10.32 50.38 -10.70
N LEU A 99 11.38 50.40 -11.50
CA LEU A 99 11.58 49.48 -12.63
C LEU A 99 11.83 48.05 -12.16
N LEU A 100 12.52 47.87 -11.03
CA LEU A 100 12.71 46.59 -10.36
C LEU A 100 11.39 46.06 -9.79
N ASN A 101 10.58 46.89 -9.13
CA ASN A 101 9.24 46.51 -8.66
C ASN A 101 8.32 46.13 -9.83
N GLN A 102 8.40 46.86 -10.94
CA GLN A 102 7.60 46.59 -12.15
C GLN A 102 8.08 45.35 -12.92
N GLN A 103 9.36 44.96 -12.78
CA GLN A 103 9.90 43.71 -13.33
C GLN A 103 9.69 42.50 -12.42
N LEU A 104 9.69 42.71 -11.10
CA LEU A 104 9.36 41.69 -10.09
C LEU A 104 7.86 41.35 -10.11
N GLU A 105 6.99 42.32 -10.39
CA GLU A 105 5.56 42.06 -10.67
C GLU A 105 5.32 41.25 -11.94
N LYS A 106 6.24 41.26 -12.91
CA LYS A 106 6.10 40.57 -14.19
C LYS A 106 6.73 39.18 -14.25
N THR A 107 7.51 38.77 -13.24
CA THR A 107 8.39 37.60 -13.36
C THR A 107 8.41 36.79 -12.06
N GLU A 108 7.31 36.11 -11.73
CA GLU A 108 7.27 35.17 -10.61
C GLU A 108 7.99 33.84 -10.92
N ASN A 109 8.64 33.29 -9.89
CA ASN A 109 8.96 31.87 -9.66
C ASN A 109 10.34 31.25 -9.95
N GLN A 110 11.42 31.97 -10.30
CA GLN A 110 12.71 31.28 -10.53
C GLN A 110 13.82 31.44 -9.48
N HIS A 111 13.74 32.36 -8.52
CA HIS A 111 14.89 32.62 -7.62
C HIS A 111 14.58 32.79 -6.12
N PHE A 112 13.44 32.27 -5.65
CA PHE A 112 12.97 32.43 -4.26
C PHE A 112 13.89 31.77 -3.21
N ASP A 113 14.44 30.58 -3.50
CA ASP A 113 15.30 29.83 -2.56
C ASP A 113 16.61 30.57 -2.20
N SER A 114 17.14 31.36 -3.13
CA SER A 114 18.36 32.15 -2.90
C SER A 114 18.11 33.36 -1.99
N LEU A 115 16.88 33.86 -1.96
CA LEU A 115 16.46 35.03 -1.17
C LEU A 115 16.17 34.64 0.30
N VAL A 116 15.55 33.48 0.52
CA VAL A 116 15.32 32.88 1.84
C VAL A 116 16.64 32.58 2.56
N SER A 117 17.63 32.05 1.81
CA SER A 117 18.98 31.77 2.33
C SER A 117 19.68 33.04 2.84
N LEU A 118 19.49 34.19 2.16
CA LEU A 118 20.12 35.46 2.51
C LEU A 118 19.54 36.07 3.79
N LEU A 119 18.22 36.01 3.95
CA LEU A 119 17.50 36.58 5.10
C LEU A 119 17.76 35.79 6.40
N SER A 120 17.88 34.46 6.32
CA SER A 120 18.17 33.62 7.50
C SER A 120 19.54 33.89 8.14
N THR A 121 20.48 34.45 7.39
CA THR A 121 21.82 34.84 7.87
C THR A 121 21.90 36.23 8.49
N MET A 122 20.85 37.06 8.43
CA MET A 122 20.88 38.45 8.94
C MET A 122 20.30 38.64 10.36
N GLY A 123 19.71 37.61 10.98
CA GLY A 123 19.42 37.53 12.42
C GLY A 123 18.93 38.81 13.11
N CYS A 124 17.62 39.09 13.08
CA CYS A 124 16.98 40.05 13.97
C CYS A 124 15.94 39.36 14.86
N CYS A 125 16.35 38.94 16.05
CA CYS A 125 15.47 38.63 17.18
C CYS A 125 15.77 39.61 18.32
N GLY A 126 14.76 40.34 18.77
CA GLY A 126 14.82 41.17 19.96
C GLY A 126 13.48 41.86 20.22
N VAL A 127 12.60 41.21 20.97
CA VAL A 127 11.36 41.81 21.52
C VAL A 127 11.72 42.59 22.79
N PRO A 128 11.32 43.87 22.95
CA PRO A 128 11.28 44.52 24.26
C PRO A 128 9.83 44.75 24.76
N PRO A 129 9.61 44.83 26.10
CA PRO A 129 8.29 44.82 26.75
C PRO A 129 7.62 46.22 26.82
N PRO A 130 6.32 46.33 27.19
CA PRO A 130 5.55 47.58 27.11
C PRO A 130 5.60 48.44 28.41
N LEU A 131 5.18 49.72 28.32
CA LEU A 131 4.72 50.73 29.34
C LEU A 131 5.34 52.14 29.03
N LYS A 132 4.75 53.35 29.21
CA LYS A 132 3.46 53.94 29.65
C LYS A 132 3.47 55.48 29.35
N ASP A 133 2.29 56.05 29.09
CA ASP A 133 1.73 57.43 29.11
C ASP A 133 2.55 58.76 29.31
N THR A 134 2.40 59.66 28.30
CA THR A 134 2.19 61.16 28.28
C THR A 134 3.21 62.17 28.88
N PRO A 135 3.19 63.51 28.56
CA PRO A 135 2.44 64.30 27.53
C PRO A 135 3.29 65.31 26.68
N VAL A 136 2.61 65.95 25.72
CA VAL A 136 3.03 66.98 24.73
C VAL A 136 3.39 68.35 25.36
N PRO A 137 4.30 69.16 24.76
CA PRO A 137 3.89 70.41 24.08
C PRO A 137 4.64 70.70 22.75
N ALA A 138 4.02 71.52 21.89
CA ALA A 138 4.54 72.14 20.65
C ALA A 138 4.54 73.70 20.81
N PRO A 139 4.89 74.57 19.82
CA PRO A 139 5.61 74.44 18.52
C PRO A 139 6.68 75.57 18.25
N ALA A 140 7.29 75.56 17.04
CA ALA A 140 8.12 76.57 16.30
C ALA A 140 9.58 76.11 16.08
N GLU A 141 10.29 76.22 14.94
CA GLU A 141 10.19 76.87 13.61
C GLU A 141 11.17 76.14 12.63
N ASP A 142 10.96 76.22 11.31
CA ASP A 142 11.63 75.52 10.17
C ASP A 142 12.95 76.23 9.69
N PRO A 143 13.72 75.78 8.65
CA PRO A 143 14.17 74.44 8.20
C PRO A 143 15.72 74.34 8.01
N GLY A 144 16.28 73.12 7.98
CA GLY A 144 17.68 72.83 7.58
C GLY A 144 17.98 71.33 7.48
N PRO A 145 18.85 70.88 6.56
CA PRO A 145 18.60 69.76 5.66
C PRO A 145 18.59 68.39 6.35
N ALA A 146 17.50 67.64 6.17
CA ALA A 146 17.39 66.26 6.62
C ALA A 146 18.26 65.35 5.74
N ALA A 147 19.23 64.71 6.38
CA ALA A 147 19.89 63.52 5.86
C ALA A 147 18.86 62.38 5.74
N ASP A 148 19.01 61.61 4.66
CA ASP A 148 18.19 60.47 4.27
C ASP A 148 17.78 59.54 5.42
N SER A 149 16.51 59.60 5.81
CA SER A 149 15.83 58.58 6.62
C SER A 149 14.84 57.74 5.82
N GLY A 150 14.87 57.82 4.48
CA GLY A 150 13.99 57.06 3.58
C GLY A 150 14.38 55.58 3.44
N SER A 151 15.66 55.23 3.54
CA SER A 151 16.12 53.87 3.22
C SER A 151 15.75 52.81 4.27
N GLU A 152 15.76 53.13 5.57
CA GLU A 152 15.54 52.13 6.63
C GLU A 152 14.06 51.81 6.82
N ASN A 153 13.20 52.82 6.67
CA ASN A 153 11.74 52.66 6.71
C ASN A 153 11.21 51.90 5.49
N ASP A 154 11.81 52.11 4.30
CA ASP A 154 11.44 51.39 3.09
C ASP A 154 11.90 49.92 3.11
N ILE A 155 13.08 49.62 3.68
CA ILE A 155 13.56 48.25 3.88
C ILE A 155 12.70 47.51 4.91
N ASN A 156 12.38 48.14 6.04
CA ASN A 156 11.53 47.52 7.07
C ASN A 156 10.09 47.32 6.58
N SER A 157 9.57 48.24 5.77
CA SER A 157 8.27 48.11 5.08
C SER A 157 8.26 46.92 4.11
N LEU A 158 9.33 46.76 3.33
CA LEU A 158 9.48 45.64 2.39
C LEU A 158 9.62 44.30 3.13
N VAL A 159 10.40 44.24 4.20
CA VAL A 159 10.55 43.05 5.06
C VAL A 159 9.22 42.67 5.72
N ASN A 160 8.47 43.64 6.24
CA ASN A 160 7.16 43.40 6.83
C ASN A 160 6.11 42.92 5.80
N LYS A 161 6.26 43.28 4.53
CA LYS A 161 5.43 42.76 3.43
C LYS A 161 5.88 41.37 2.95
N MET A 162 7.18 41.08 2.95
CA MET A 162 7.70 39.78 2.50
C MET A 162 7.59 38.68 3.57
N LEU A 163 7.70 39.02 4.86
CA LEU A 163 7.67 38.05 5.96
C LEU A 163 6.43 37.15 5.98
N PRO A 164 5.18 37.67 5.86
CA PRO A 164 3.99 36.82 5.81
C PRO A 164 3.97 35.91 4.57
N ILE A 165 4.43 36.39 3.41
CA ILE A 165 4.51 35.60 2.18
C ILE A 165 5.53 34.46 2.33
N LEU A 166 6.66 34.73 2.97
CA LEU A 166 7.70 33.75 3.26
C LEU A 166 7.22 32.69 4.27
N GLN A 167 6.47 33.10 5.29
CA GLN A 167 5.86 32.18 6.26
C GLN A 167 4.84 31.26 5.58
N GLN A 168 3.93 31.83 4.78
CA GLN A 168 2.93 31.07 4.02
C GLN A 168 3.58 30.07 3.05
N LYS A 169 4.60 30.47 2.28
CA LYS A 169 5.31 29.55 1.38
C LYS A 169 6.06 28.44 2.13
N ASN A 170 6.61 28.72 3.31
CA ASN A 170 7.25 27.70 4.13
C ASN A 170 6.22 26.70 4.69
N GLU A 171 5.06 27.17 5.13
CA GLU A 171 3.95 26.32 5.57
C GLU A 171 3.43 25.43 4.43
N GLN A 172 3.25 26.00 3.23
CA GLN A 172 2.88 25.24 2.02
C GLN A 172 3.92 24.16 1.70
N ALA A 173 5.21 24.50 1.67
CA ALA A 173 6.28 23.54 1.39
C ALA A 173 6.36 22.41 2.44
N GLN A 174 6.11 22.72 3.72
CA GLN A 174 6.05 21.71 4.78
C GLN A 174 4.82 20.81 4.61
N SER A 175 3.66 21.39 4.29
CA SER A 175 2.42 20.66 4.03
C SER A 175 2.57 19.69 2.85
N GLU A 176 3.15 20.14 1.73
CA GLU A 176 3.43 19.29 0.57
C GLU A 176 4.36 18.12 0.92
N LYS A 177 5.39 18.38 1.73
CA LYS A 177 6.33 17.34 2.14
C LYS A 177 5.66 16.30 3.03
N ALA A 178 4.82 16.74 3.97
CA ALA A 178 4.02 15.85 4.82
C ALA A 178 3.03 15.02 3.98
N LYS A 179 2.35 15.64 3.01
CA LYS A 179 1.50 14.97 2.04
C LYS A 179 2.26 13.89 1.26
N GLN A 180 3.46 14.19 0.75
CA GLN A 180 4.28 13.20 0.05
C GLN A 180 4.72 12.03 0.93
N GLU A 181 5.06 12.27 2.19
CA GLU A 181 5.41 11.21 3.14
C GLU A 181 4.22 10.31 3.45
N LYS A 182 3.05 10.90 3.69
CA LYS A 182 1.80 10.17 3.88
C LYS A 182 1.42 9.33 2.65
N LEU A 183 1.51 9.89 1.45
CA LEU A 183 1.24 9.16 0.21
C LEU A 183 2.20 7.97 0.03
N LYS A 184 3.48 8.10 0.43
CA LYS A 184 4.41 6.96 0.40
C LYS A 184 3.98 5.85 1.34
N LEU A 185 3.51 6.18 2.55
CA LEU A 185 3.01 5.20 3.51
C LEU A 185 1.76 4.49 3.00
N VAL A 186 0.78 5.24 2.49
CA VAL A 186 -0.45 4.65 1.95
C VAL A 186 -0.17 3.74 0.76
N ARG A 187 0.69 4.17 -0.17
CA ARG A 187 1.08 3.36 -1.34
C ARG A 187 1.82 2.07 -0.97
N ALA A 188 2.50 2.03 0.17
CA ALA A 188 3.15 0.81 0.66
C ALA A 188 2.14 -0.28 1.06
N VAL A 189 0.86 0.09 1.26
CA VAL A 189 -0.23 -0.84 1.60
C VAL A 189 -1.01 -1.27 0.35
N TYR A 190 -0.80 -0.65 -0.82
CA TYR A 190 -1.52 -1.01 -2.05
C TYR A 190 -1.26 -2.46 -2.47
N GLY A 191 -2.34 -3.17 -2.82
CA GLY A 191 -2.28 -4.57 -3.23
C GLY A 191 -1.98 -5.56 -2.10
N ARG A 192 -1.94 -5.09 -0.84
CA ARG A 192 -1.75 -5.96 0.31
C ARG A 192 -3.01 -6.79 0.58
N PRO A 193 -2.92 -8.12 0.73
CA PRO A 193 -4.05 -8.96 1.16
C PRO A 193 -4.55 -8.54 2.54
N GLY A 194 -5.86 -8.41 2.72
CA GLY A 194 -6.44 -7.94 3.98
C GLY A 194 -6.29 -8.89 5.17
N ASP A 195 -5.97 -10.16 4.90
CA ASP A 195 -5.67 -11.19 5.90
C ASP A 195 -4.17 -11.31 6.22
N GLN A 196 -3.31 -10.53 5.56
CA GLN A 196 -1.87 -10.57 5.77
C GLN A 196 -1.50 -9.96 7.13
N LYS A 197 -1.12 -10.83 8.06
CA LYS A 197 -0.62 -10.45 9.39
C LYS A 197 0.87 -10.15 9.38
N ASP A 198 1.25 -9.01 9.93
CA ASP A 198 2.64 -8.66 10.26
C ASP A 198 2.88 -8.78 11.76
N THR A 199 4.14 -8.86 12.17
CA THR A 199 4.51 -8.88 13.59
C THR A 199 5.36 -7.66 13.96
N LEU A 200 4.84 -6.84 14.87
CA LEU A 200 5.58 -5.74 15.47
C LEU A 200 6.43 -6.29 16.62
N ARG A 201 7.75 -6.14 16.53
CA ARG A 201 8.67 -6.58 17.57
C ARG A 201 8.64 -5.62 18.76
N LEU A 202 8.17 -6.08 19.92
CA LEU A 202 8.17 -5.32 21.18
C LEU A 202 9.43 -5.57 22.03
N GLY A 203 10.20 -6.60 21.72
CA GLY A 203 11.44 -6.95 22.40
C GLY A 203 12.11 -8.18 21.79
N ASP A 204 12.98 -8.86 22.54
CA ASP A 204 13.71 -10.03 22.02
C ASP A 204 12.86 -11.31 21.95
N SER A 205 11.86 -11.43 22.82
CA SER A 205 11.05 -12.65 22.96
C SER A 205 9.58 -12.49 22.59
N LEU A 206 9.11 -11.25 22.43
CA LEU A 206 7.70 -10.91 22.24
C LEU A 206 7.50 -9.99 21.04
N GLY A 207 6.46 -10.28 20.27
CA GLY A 207 5.90 -9.40 19.26
C GLY A 207 4.39 -9.34 19.36
N VAL A 208 3.77 -8.41 18.65
CA VAL A 208 2.31 -8.30 18.50
C VAL A 208 1.99 -8.48 17.02
N GLU A 209 1.08 -9.39 16.71
CA GLU A 209 0.56 -9.49 15.35
C GLU A 209 -0.38 -8.32 15.05
N TYR A 210 -0.36 -7.80 13.83
CA TYR A 210 -1.28 -6.77 13.39
C TYR A 210 -1.61 -6.93 11.90
N THR A 211 -2.78 -6.43 11.50
CA THR A 211 -3.18 -6.31 10.09
C THR A 211 -3.32 -4.84 9.73
N VAL A 212 -2.89 -4.48 8.52
CA VAL A 212 -3.03 -3.11 8.00
C VAL A 212 -3.93 -3.14 6.79
N ASN A 213 -5.01 -2.36 6.85
CA ASN A 213 -5.97 -2.21 5.76
C ASN A 213 -6.11 -0.73 5.41
N LEU A 214 -6.54 -0.46 4.18
CA LEU A 214 -6.91 0.88 3.76
C LEU A 214 -8.41 1.07 3.96
N THR A 215 -8.77 2.15 4.62
CA THR A 215 -10.16 2.58 4.79
C THR A 215 -10.31 4.02 4.33
N GLN A 216 -11.53 4.43 4.04
CA GLN A 216 -11.85 5.77 3.58
C GLN A 216 -12.66 6.51 4.63
N LYS A 217 -12.34 7.79 4.84
CA LYS A 217 -13.06 8.65 5.79
C LYS A 217 -14.51 8.92 5.38
N ALA A 218 -14.77 8.91 4.07
CA ALA A 218 -16.08 9.10 3.46
C ALA A 218 -16.16 8.34 2.13
N ASN A 219 -17.35 8.23 1.53
CA ASN A 219 -17.52 7.51 0.26
C ASN A 219 -16.86 8.28 -0.90
N VAL A 220 -15.94 7.65 -1.62
CA VAL A 220 -15.35 8.17 -2.86
C VAL A 220 -15.88 7.33 -4.02
N THR A 221 -16.82 7.90 -4.76
CA THR A 221 -17.43 7.26 -5.93
C THR A 221 -16.72 7.70 -7.20
N GLY A 222 -16.05 6.79 -7.89
CA GLY A 222 -15.49 7.08 -9.21
C GLY A 222 -16.50 6.76 -10.31
N ILE A 223 -16.97 7.76 -11.06
CA ILE A 223 -17.94 7.54 -12.14
C ILE A 223 -17.19 7.34 -13.46
N HIS A 224 -17.37 6.15 -14.04
CA HIS A 224 -16.79 5.73 -15.31
C HIS A 224 -17.87 5.63 -16.39
N PRO A 225 -17.88 6.57 -17.36
CA PRO A 225 -18.61 6.42 -18.62
C PRO A 225 -18.06 5.27 -19.45
N TYR A 226 -18.95 4.48 -20.04
CA TYR A 226 -18.58 3.37 -20.92
C TYR A 226 -17.73 3.78 -22.15
N GLN A 227 -17.69 5.08 -22.47
CA GLN A 227 -16.85 5.64 -23.54
C GLN A 227 -15.37 5.82 -23.14
N MET A 228 -15.01 5.65 -21.87
CA MET A 228 -13.64 5.88 -21.40
C MET A 228 -12.65 4.78 -21.83
N GLY A 229 -13.13 3.67 -22.41
CA GLY A 229 -12.29 2.60 -22.96
C GLY A 229 -11.24 2.13 -21.95
N ASP A 230 -10.01 1.94 -22.41
CA ASP A 230 -8.91 1.34 -21.63
C ASP A 230 -8.29 2.28 -20.58
N LYS A 231 -8.80 3.51 -20.43
CA LYS A 231 -8.29 4.46 -19.42
C LYS A 231 -8.37 3.93 -17.99
N TYR A 232 -9.25 2.95 -17.73
CA TYR A 232 -9.37 2.32 -16.42
C TYR A 232 -8.09 1.61 -15.96
N LEU A 233 -7.20 1.25 -16.88
CA LEU A 233 -5.90 0.64 -16.57
C LEU A 233 -5.00 1.57 -15.75
N ASN A 234 -5.26 2.89 -15.79
CA ASN A 234 -4.49 3.90 -15.07
C ASN A 234 -5.18 4.38 -13.78
N TYR A 235 -6.35 3.85 -13.42
CA TYR A 235 -7.08 4.29 -12.24
C TYR A 235 -6.44 3.75 -10.95
N ASN A 236 -6.45 4.59 -9.91
CA ASN A 236 -6.12 4.14 -8.55
C ASN A 236 -7.39 3.65 -7.84
N PHE A 237 -7.78 2.41 -8.11
CA PHE A 237 -8.99 1.82 -7.49
C PHE A 237 -8.92 1.76 -5.96
N SER A 238 -7.72 1.68 -5.36
CA SER A 238 -7.56 1.71 -3.90
C SER A 238 -7.97 3.06 -3.27
N ALA A 239 -8.10 4.12 -4.07
CA ALA A 239 -8.64 5.40 -3.62
C ALA A 239 -10.18 5.44 -3.62
N LEU A 240 -10.86 4.45 -4.23
CA LEU A 240 -12.30 4.43 -4.42
C LEU A 240 -12.98 3.45 -3.44
N THR A 241 -14.11 3.86 -2.88
CA THR A 241 -15.04 2.95 -2.18
C THR A 241 -16.05 2.35 -3.14
N THR A 242 -16.50 3.17 -4.11
CA THR A 242 -17.58 2.83 -5.03
C THR A 242 -17.17 3.14 -6.46
N PHE A 243 -17.45 2.23 -7.38
CA PHE A 243 -17.28 2.40 -8.82
C PHE A 243 -18.66 2.52 -9.47
N GLY A 244 -18.94 3.71 -10.03
CA GLY A 244 -20.18 4.00 -10.74
C GLY A 244 -20.01 3.74 -12.24
N PHE A 245 -20.64 2.69 -12.76
CA PHE A 245 -20.57 2.38 -14.19
C PHE A 245 -21.74 3.04 -14.95
N LEU A 246 -21.44 4.10 -15.68
CA LEU A 246 -22.40 4.79 -16.54
C LEU A 246 -22.43 4.13 -17.91
N GLY A 247 -23.44 3.29 -18.12
CA GLY A 247 -23.62 2.53 -19.36
C GLY A 247 -25.05 2.12 -19.69
N TYR A 248 -26.02 2.38 -18.81
CA TYR A 248 -27.39 1.92 -18.97
C TYR A 248 -28.35 3.07 -19.26
N SER A 249 -29.37 2.77 -20.05
CA SER A 249 -30.52 3.63 -20.31
C SER A 249 -31.81 2.81 -20.24
N VAL A 250 -32.96 3.48 -20.21
CA VAL A 250 -34.27 2.82 -20.13
C VAL A 250 -35.20 3.34 -21.22
N ASP A 251 -35.97 2.45 -21.81
CA ASP A 251 -37.11 2.81 -22.64
C ASP A 251 -38.31 3.12 -21.74
N GLY A 252 -38.70 4.39 -21.63
CA GLY A 252 -39.71 4.82 -20.67
C GLY A 252 -41.13 4.34 -20.99
N ARG A 253 -41.40 3.88 -22.22
CA ARG A 253 -42.72 3.33 -22.56
C ARG A 253 -42.88 1.88 -22.13
N THR A 254 -41.78 1.13 -22.14
CA THR A 254 -41.79 -0.32 -21.92
C THR A 254 -41.11 -0.75 -20.63
N GLY A 255 -40.25 0.08 -20.04
CA GLY A 255 -39.42 -0.30 -18.88
C GLY A 255 -38.15 -1.05 -19.24
N ARG A 256 -37.91 -1.34 -20.53
CA ARG A 256 -36.77 -2.15 -20.95
C ARG A 256 -35.44 -1.43 -20.74
N VAL A 257 -34.55 -2.06 -19.97
CA VAL A 257 -33.15 -1.64 -19.81
C VAL A 257 -32.40 -1.85 -21.12
N ARG A 258 -31.60 -0.87 -21.52
CA ARG A 258 -30.69 -0.94 -22.67
C ARG A 258 -29.27 -0.71 -22.21
N ALA A 259 -28.39 -1.67 -22.52
CA ALA A 259 -26.95 -1.51 -22.40
C ALA A 259 -26.41 -0.72 -23.60
N ASN A 260 -25.73 0.39 -23.34
CA ASN A 260 -25.17 1.27 -24.38
C ASN A 260 -23.70 0.93 -24.70
N PHE A 261 -23.21 -0.21 -24.21
CA PHE A 261 -21.83 -0.64 -24.26
C PHE A 261 -21.71 -2.07 -24.81
N LYS A 262 -20.49 -2.45 -25.19
CA LYS A 262 -20.10 -3.81 -25.57
C LYS A 262 -19.42 -4.49 -24.38
N GLU A 263 -19.37 -5.82 -24.40
CA GLU A 263 -18.82 -6.61 -23.29
C GLU A 263 -17.39 -6.22 -22.88
N ALA A 264 -16.52 -5.83 -23.82
CA ALA A 264 -15.15 -5.38 -23.50
C ALA A 264 -15.10 -4.17 -22.53
N GLN A 265 -16.13 -3.31 -22.53
CA GLN A 265 -16.16 -2.16 -21.62
C GLN A 265 -16.50 -2.55 -20.18
N LEU A 266 -16.87 -3.81 -19.93
CA LEU A 266 -17.02 -4.35 -18.58
C LEU A 266 -15.68 -4.74 -17.94
N ASP A 267 -14.56 -4.70 -18.66
CA ASP A 267 -13.25 -4.97 -18.07
C ASP A 267 -12.91 -3.97 -16.95
N ALA A 268 -13.37 -2.71 -17.08
CA ALA A 268 -13.28 -1.70 -16.04
C ALA A 268 -14.09 -2.07 -14.78
N VAL A 269 -15.26 -2.70 -14.97
CA VAL A 269 -16.10 -3.20 -13.88
C VAL A 269 -15.39 -4.34 -13.16
N ALA A 270 -14.85 -5.31 -13.90
CA ALA A 270 -14.11 -6.43 -13.33
C ALA A 270 -12.87 -5.96 -12.56
N ALA A 271 -12.13 -4.97 -13.09
CA ALA A 271 -10.97 -4.38 -12.41
C ALA A 271 -11.37 -3.69 -11.09
N ALA A 272 -12.46 -2.92 -11.09
CA ALA A 272 -12.96 -2.27 -9.88
C ALA A 272 -13.40 -3.29 -8.81
N GLN A 273 -14.11 -4.34 -9.22
CA GLN A 273 -14.55 -5.41 -8.30
C GLN A 273 -13.37 -6.20 -7.74
N ALA A 274 -12.35 -6.50 -8.55
CA ALA A 274 -11.13 -7.15 -8.10
C ALA A 274 -10.35 -6.29 -7.08
N ALA A 275 -10.47 -4.96 -7.17
CA ALA A 275 -9.92 -4.02 -6.21
C ALA A 275 -10.81 -3.82 -4.96
N GLY A 276 -11.97 -4.48 -4.89
CA GLY A 276 -12.89 -4.42 -3.75
C GLY A 276 -13.86 -3.24 -3.75
N CYS A 277 -14.00 -2.52 -4.86
CA CYS A 277 -14.97 -1.42 -4.95
C CYS A 277 -16.41 -1.94 -5.01
N ASN A 278 -17.33 -1.26 -4.33
CA ASN A 278 -18.76 -1.48 -4.53
C ASN A 278 -19.17 -1.02 -5.94
N LEU A 279 -19.91 -1.83 -6.68
CA LEU A 279 -20.36 -1.49 -8.02
C LEU A 279 -21.76 -0.87 -7.99
N GLN A 280 -21.90 0.33 -8.55
CA GLN A 280 -23.18 1.00 -8.79
C GLN A 280 -23.45 1.11 -10.29
N LEU A 281 -24.57 0.58 -10.77
CA LEU A 281 -24.96 0.76 -12.16
C LEU A 281 -25.69 2.08 -12.33
N ILE A 282 -25.25 2.94 -13.24
CA ILE A 282 -25.88 4.24 -13.45
C ILE A 282 -26.80 4.18 -14.66
N ILE A 283 -28.09 4.46 -14.42
CA ILE A 283 -29.10 4.63 -15.46
C ILE A 283 -29.28 6.12 -15.67
N SER A 284 -28.94 6.59 -16.87
CA SER A 284 -29.02 8.01 -17.20
C SER A 284 -30.03 8.29 -18.30
N ASP A 285 -30.80 9.36 -18.12
CA ASP A 285 -31.64 9.92 -19.18
C ASP A 285 -31.77 11.43 -19.03
N LYS A 286 -31.87 12.12 -20.17
CA LYS A 286 -32.12 13.56 -20.27
C LYS A 286 -33.35 13.89 -21.11
N ASN A 287 -33.99 12.89 -21.72
CA ASN A 287 -35.18 13.09 -22.51
C ASN A 287 -36.41 13.13 -21.59
N THR A 288 -36.91 14.33 -21.33
CA THR A 288 -38.04 14.56 -20.44
C THR A 288 -39.31 13.81 -20.86
N ASN A 289 -39.54 13.59 -22.16
CA ASN A 289 -40.68 12.80 -22.64
C ASN A 289 -40.54 11.32 -22.29
N ASN A 290 -39.32 10.78 -22.37
CA ASN A 290 -39.06 9.39 -22.01
C ASN A 290 -39.18 9.18 -20.50
N ILE A 291 -38.61 10.10 -19.71
CA ILE A 291 -38.75 10.12 -18.24
C ILE A 291 -40.24 10.22 -17.87
N THR A 292 -41.00 11.14 -18.49
CA THR A 292 -42.44 11.27 -18.25
C THR A 292 -43.18 9.97 -18.53
N ALA A 293 -42.88 9.31 -19.66
CA ALA A 293 -43.52 8.05 -20.02
C ALA A 293 -43.27 6.94 -18.98
N LEU A 294 -42.06 6.87 -18.44
CA LEU A 294 -41.71 5.90 -17.39
C LEU A 294 -42.47 6.18 -16.10
N LEU A 295 -42.47 7.44 -15.65
CA LEU A 295 -43.08 7.86 -14.39
C LEU A 295 -44.61 7.71 -14.37
N GLN A 296 -45.25 7.56 -15.53
CA GLN A 296 -46.71 7.40 -15.67
C GLN A 296 -47.17 5.96 -15.87
N ARG A 297 -46.26 4.98 -15.86
CA ARG A 297 -46.54 3.59 -16.26
C ARG A 297 -46.02 2.58 -15.23
N ASP A 298 -46.90 2.07 -14.40
CA ASP A 298 -46.56 1.12 -13.34
C ASP A 298 -46.01 -0.20 -13.93
N ASP A 299 -46.52 -0.65 -15.08
CA ASP A 299 -46.03 -1.84 -15.79
C ASP A 299 -44.59 -1.68 -16.28
N ALA A 300 -44.24 -0.49 -16.79
CA ALA A 300 -42.89 -0.14 -17.20
C ALA A 300 -41.94 -0.03 -15.99
N GLN A 301 -42.39 0.56 -14.88
CA GLN A 301 -41.59 0.67 -13.66
C GLN A 301 -41.30 -0.71 -13.06
N LEU A 302 -42.31 -1.60 -13.03
CA LEU A 302 -42.15 -2.97 -12.54
C LEU A 302 -41.19 -3.77 -13.43
N LEU A 303 -41.34 -3.70 -14.75
CA LEU A 303 -40.41 -4.38 -15.66
C LEU A 303 -38.97 -3.88 -15.49
N LEU A 304 -38.81 -2.56 -15.34
CA LEU A 304 -37.49 -1.96 -15.08
C LEU A 304 -36.90 -2.53 -13.79
N ALA A 305 -37.65 -2.50 -12.70
CA ALA A 305 -37.18 -2.96 -11.40
C ALA A 305 -36.80 -4.46 -11.42
N ASP A 306 -37.63 -5.30 -12.02
CA ASP A 306 -37.37 -6.75 -12.17
C ASP A 306 -36.12 -7.02 -13.02
N THR A 307 -36.02 -6.34 -14.17
CA THR A 307 -34.84 -6.44 -15.04
C THR A 307 -33.58 -5.99 -14.32
N LEU A 308 -33.64 -4.89 -13.57
CA LEU A 308 -32.50 -4.40 -12.80
C LEU A 308 -32.10 -5.37 -11.70
N GLY A 309 -33.04 -5.98 -10.97
CA GLY A 309 -32.73 -6.99 -9.96
C GLY A 309 -31.88 -8.12 -10.54
N HIS A 310 -32.26 -8.64 -11.71
CA HIS A 310 -31.48 -9.67 -12.41
C HIS A 310 -30.12 -9.16 -12.93
N VAL A 311 -30.06 -7.95 -13.49
CA VAL A 311 -28.79 -7.38 -13.96
C VAL A 311 -27.83 -7.13 -12.79
N LEU A 312 -28.32 -6.66 -11.65
CA LEU A 312 -27.51 -6.47 -10.44
C LEU A 312 -26.93 -7.79 -9.95
N GLN A 313 -27.73 -8.86 -9.91
CA GLN A 313 -27.27 -10.21 -9.57
C GLN A 313 -26.20 -10.71 -10.56
N GLN A 314 -26.47 -10.61 -11.86
CA GLN A 314 -25.55 -11.07 -12.91
C GLN A 314 -24.20 -10.33 -12.86
N ARG A 315 -24.23 -9.03 -12.55
CA ARG A 315 -23.02 -8.19 -12.49
C ARG A 315 -22.38 -8.15 -11.11
N GLN A 316 -22.96 -8.83 -10.11
CA GLN A 316 -22.54 -8.72 -8.71
C GLN A 316 -22.45 -7.24 -8.26
N ALA A 317 -23.41 -6.45 -8.69
CA ALA A 317 -23.51 -5.04 -8.37
C ALA A 317 -24.19 -4.84 -7.00
N ASN A 318 -23.83 -3.74 -6.33
CA ASN A 318 -24.36 -3.39 -5.02
C ASN A 318 -25.60 -2.51 -5.10
N GLY A 319 -25.94 -1.96 -6.27
CA GLY A 319 -27.09 -1.08 -6.41
C GLY A 319 -27.12 -0.30 -7.71
N VAL A 320 -28.05 0.64 -7.77
CA VAL A 320 -28.33 1.48 -8.93
C VAL A 320 -28.33 2.96 -8.56
N THR A 321 -27.81 3.78 -9.47
CA THR A 321 -27.94 5.24 -9.41
C THR A 321 -28.85 5.72 -10.53
N ILE A 322 -29.93 6.42 -10.17
CA ILE A 322 -30.86 7.03 -11.12
C ILE A 322 -30.41 8.46 -11.41
N TYR A 323 -30.00 8.70 -12.66
CA TYR A 323 -29.56 9.99 -13.15
C TYR A 323 -30.52 10.54 -14.22
N PHE A 324 -31.70 10.97 -13.77
CA PHE A 324 -32.71 11.59 -14.62
C PHE A 324 -32.62 13.11 -14.54
N ARG A 325 -32.40 13.75 -15.69
CA ARG A 325 -32.31 15.22 -15.79
C ARG A 325 -33.60 15.81 -16.32
N GLY A 326 -33.98 16.96 -15.76
CA GLY A 326 -35.16 17.70 -16.17
C GLY A 326 -36.47 17.15 -15.61
N VAL A 327 -36.44 16.51 -14.43
CA VAL A 327 -37.66 16.17 -13.67
C VAL A 327 -38.33 17.48 -13.27
N SER A 328 -39.60 17.64 -13.64
CA SER A 328 -40.36 18.88 -13.37
C SER A 328 -41.15 18.80 -12.07
N LYS A 329 -41.60 19.94 -11.55
CA LYS A 329 -42.47 19.99 -10.37
C LYS A 329 -43.72 19.12 -10.49
N GLN A 330 -44.33 19.03 -11.68
CA GLN A 330 -45.54 18.21 -11.88
C GLN A 330 -45.26 16.70 -11.72
N GLN A 331 -44.00 16.27 -11.89
CA GLN A 331 -43.59 14.88 -11.79
C GLN A 331 -43.16 14.49 -10.38
N ARG A 332 -43.06 15.45 -9.43
CA ARG A 332 -42.52 15.24 -8.08
C ARG A 332 -43.06 13.98 -7.41
N GLN A 333 -44.39 13.84 -7.30
CA GLN A 333 -45.01 12.69 -6.63
C GLN A 333 -44.75 11.38 -7.39
N ALA A 334 -44.86 11.39 -8.72
CA ALA A 334 -44.62 10.22 -9.54
C ALA A 334 -43.17 9.74 -9.47
N PHE A 335 -42.21 10.68 -9.45
CA PHE A 335 -40.80 10.37 -9.26
C PHE A 335 -40.51 9.78 -7.88
N THR A 336 -41.09 10.37 -6.82
CA THR A 336 -40.97 9.82 -5.47
C THR A 336 -41.52 8.39 -5.37
N GLN A 337 -42.72 8.15 -5.89
CA GLN A 337 -43.34 6.83 -5.90
C GLN A 337 -42.48 5.82 -6.67
N PHE A 338 -42.02 6.18 -7.86
CA PHE A 338 -41.13 5.35 -8.68
C PHE A 338 -39.86 4.93 -7.91
N ILE A 339 -39.19 5.85 -7.23
CA ILE A 339 -37.97 5.53 -6.47
C ILE A 339 -38.29 4.64 -5.26
N SER A 340 -39.39 4.88 -4.56
CA SER A 340 -39.82 4.04 -3.43
C SER A 340 -40.19 2.62 -3.85
N ASP A 341 -40.86 2.47 -4.99
CA ASP A 341 -41.22 1.16 -5.55
C ASP A 341 -39.98 0.43 -6.07
N LEU A 342 -39.09 1.14 -6.77
CA LEU A 342 -37.80 0.60 -7.21
C LEU A 342 -36.98 0.10 -6.03
N HIS A 343 -36.85 0.90 -4.96
CA HIS A 343 -36.14 0.51 -3.75
C HIS A 343 -36.73 -0.76 -3.11
N SER A 344 -38.05 -0.76 -2.87
CA SER A 344 -38.75 -1.89 -2.25
C SER A 344 -38.62 -3.16 -3.07
N HIS A 345 -38.73 -3.05 -4.40
CA HIS A 345 -38.60 -4.17 -5.31
C HIS A 345 -37.18 -4.73 -5.33
N LEU A 346 -36.15 -3.87 -5.45
CA LEU A 346 -34.76 -4.32 -5.41
C LEU A 346 -34.38 -4.97 -4.07
N HIS A 347 -34.89 -4.44 -2.96
CA HIS A 347 -34.71 -5.07 -1.63
C HIS A 347 -35.34 -6.47 -1.52
N SER A 348 -36.35 -6.78 -2.33
CA SER A 348 -36.91 -8.14 -2.39
C SER A 348 -35.98 -9.14 -3.09
N PHE A 349 -35.08 -8.67 -3.96
CA PHE A 349 -34.03 -9.50 -4.57
C PHE A 349 -32.84 -9.67 -3.62
N ASP A 350 -32.36 -8.57 -3.05
CA ASP A 350 -31.32 -8.56 -2.00
C ASP A 350 -31.50 -7.31 -1.12
N PRO A 351 -31.69 -7.46 0.21
CA PRO A 351 -31.85 -6.31 1.11
C PRO A 351 -30.61 -5.42 1.21
N LYS A 352 -29.48 -5.80 0.60
CA LYS A 352 -28.26 -4.99 0.51
C LYS A 352 -28.26 -4.04 -0.68
N TYR A 353 -29.18 -4.17 -1.63
CA TYR A 353 -29.20 -3.32 -2.82
C TYR A 353 -29.54 -1.87 -2.49
N THR A 354 -28.67 -0.95 -2.92
CA THR A 354 -28.86 0.47 -2.70
C THR A 354 -29.45 1.17 -3.91
N VAL A 355 -30.23 2.22 -3.66
CA VAL A 355 -30.73 3.13 -4.69
C VAL A 355 -30.20 4.53 -4.39
N ASN A 356 -29.45 5.09 -5.34
CA ASN A 356 -28.95 6.45 -5.29
C ASN A 356 -29.69 7.32 -6.32
N VAL A 357 -29.79 8.62 -6.05
CA VAL A 357 -30.43 9.57 -6.97
C VAL A 357 -29.49 10.75 -7.19
N VAL A 358 -29.30 11.12 -8.45
CA VAL A 358 -28.61 12.37 -8.80
C VAL A 358 -29.62 13.52 -8.78
N ILE A 359 -29.31 14.58 -8.03
CA ILE A 359 -30.12 15.79 -7.88
C ILE A 359 -29.32 17.01 -8.35
N PRO A 360 -29.96 18.06 -8.90
CA PRO A 360 -29.24 19.23 -9.38
C PRO A 360 -28.60 20.02 -8.23
N ALA A 361 -27.55 20.81 -8.48
CA ALA A 361 -27.05 21.78 -7.49
C ALA A 361 -28.14 22.78 -7.07
N PHE A 362 -29.07 23.13 -7.97
CA PHE A 362 -30.17 24.04 -7.67
C PHE A 362 -31.51 23.55 -8.22
N ASP A 363 -32.28 22.86 -7.38
CA ASP A 363 -33.67 22.49 -7.66
C ASP A 363 -34.63 23.66 -7.41
N LYS A 364 -34.68 24.61 -8.36
CA LYS A 364 -35.52 25.80 -8.26
C LYS A 364 -37.02 25.48 -8.14
N GLU A 365 -37.46 24.41 -8.79
CA GLU A 365 -38.89 24.05 -8.86
C GLU A 365 -39.34 23.16 -7.69
N LEU A 366 -38.40 22.69 -6.86
CA LEU A 366 -38.62 21.69 -5.84
C LEU A 366 -39.23 20.41 -6.43
N ALA A 367 -38.69 19.97 -7.56
CA ALA A 367 -39.12 18.77 -8.27
C ALA A 367 -38.80 17.48 -7.51
N TYR A 368 -37.80 17.50 -6.62
CA TYR A 368 -37.39 16.33 -5.85
C TYR A 368 -37.92 16.42 -4.40
N ASP A 369 -38.79 15.49 -4.01
CA ASP A 369 -39.27 15.39 -2.62
C ASP A 369 -38.25 14.65 -1.75
N LEU A 370 -37.19 15.36 -1.34
CA LEU A 370 -36.08 14.72 -0.65
C LEU A 370 -36.48 14.09 0.69
N GLN A 371 -37.46 14.66 1.40
CA GLN A 371 -37.93 14.13 2.69
C GLN A 371 -38.64 12.79 2.48
N ALA A 372 -39.52 12.70 1.48
CA ALA A 372 -40.18 11.44 1.13
C ALA A 372 -39.20 10.40 0.56
N LEU A 373 -38.20 10.85 -0.21
CA LEU A 373 -37.16 9.98 -0.77
C LEU A 373 -36.16 9.49 0.27
N ASN A 374 -36.03 10.16 1.42
CA ASN A 374 -35.00 9.88 2.42
C ASN A 374 -35.01 8.40 2.88
N THR A 375 -36.16 7.74 2.99
CA THR A 375 -36.18 6.32 3.41
C THR A 375 -35.76 5.35 2.31
N SER A 376 -35.93 5.73 1.04
CA SER A 376 -35.68 4.88 -0.12
C SER A 376 -34.32 5.11 -0.78
N VAL A 377 -33.70 6.27 -0.53
CA VAL A 377 -32.43 6.68 -1.14
C VAL A 377 -31.28 6.55 -0.15
N THR A 378 -30.22 5.86 -0.56
CA THR A 378 -28.98 5.74 0.23
C THR A 378 -28.16 7.03 0.14
N PHE A 379 -27.83 7.49 -1.07
CA PHE A 379 -27.15 8.77 -1.31
C PHE A 379 -27.85 9.63 -2.36
N PHE A 380 -27.92 10.92 -2.08
CA PHE A 380 -28.23 11.98 -3.04
C PHE A 380 -26.91 12.55 -3.59
N LEU A 381 -26.66 12.32 -4.88
CA LEU A 381 -25.48 12.86 -5.56
C LEU A 381 -25.84 14.26 -6.10
N ILE A 382 -25.23 15.30 -5.55
CA ILE A 382 -25.48 16.69 -5.97
C ILE A 382 -24.62 17.01 -7.19
N ASP A 383 -25.27 17.29 -8.32
CA ASP A 383 -24.63 17.48 -9.61
C ASP A 383 -24.10 18.91 -9.82
N PHE A 384 -22.78 19.08 -9.73
CA PHE A 384 -22.04 20.30 -10.09
C PHE A 384 -21.32 20.18 -11.44
N THR A 385 -21.69 19.20 -12.28
CA THR A 385 -20.89 18.85 -13.46
C THR A 385 -21.28 19.63 -14.72
N HIS A 386 -22.25 20.54 -14.62
CA HIS A 386 -22.77 21.31 -15.75
C HIS A 386 -22.53 22.81 -15.60
N ALA A 387 -22.04 23.42 -16.68
CA ALA A 387 -21.94 24.85 -16.79
C ALA A 387 -23.34 25.48 -16.75
N SER A 388 -23.46 26.56 -15.98
CA SER A 388 -24.70 27.32 -15.87
C SER A 388 -24.38 28.81 -15.69
N GLY A 389 -25.32 29.68 -16.04
CA GLY A 389 -25.16 31.12 -15.93
C GLY A 389 -24.89 31.82 -17.26
N GLN A 390 -24.71 33.14 -17.17
CA GLN A 390 -24.48 34.05 -18.30
C GLN A 390 -23.08 34.68 -18.27
N THR A 391 -22.27 34.27 -17.31
CA THR A 391 -20.92 34.76 -17.04
C THR A 391 -20.00 33.55 -16.95
N ALA A 392 -18.80 33.66 -17.50
CA ALA A 392 -17.78 32.65 -17.36
C ALA A 392 -17.48 32.41 -15.88
N GLY A 393 -17.33 31.14 -15.52
CA GLY A 393 -17.15 30.76 -14.14
C GLY A 393 -16.96 29.26 -13.96
N PRO A 394 -16.61 28.86 -12.74
CA PRO A 394 -16.34 27.47 -12.40
C PRO A 394 -17.61 26.63 -12.35
N LEU A 395 -17.42 25.32 -12.51
CA LEU A 395 -18.50 24.33 -12.44
C LEU A 395 -18.96 24.07 -10.99
N ALA A 396 -18.00 23.93 -10.08
CA ALA A 396 -18.23 23.60 -8.69
C ALA A 396 -17.59 24.61 -7.72
N PRO A 397 -17.92 25.92 -7.78
CA PRO A 397 -17.33 26.90 -6.88
C PRO A 397 -17.62 26.56 -5.42
N LEU A 398 -16.65 26.67 -4.52
CA LEU A 398 -16.88 26.45 -3.09
C LEU A 398 -17.82 27.52 -2.52
N LYS A 399 -17.51 28.80 -2.76
CA LYS A 399 -18.35 29.97 -2.40
C LYS A 399 -18.64 30.81 -3.64
N GLY A 400 -19.54 31.79 -3.51
CA GLY A 400 -19.93 32.68 -4.61
C GLY A 400 -21.43 32.64 -4.84
N ASN A 401 -21.85 32.57 -6.11
CA ASN A 401 -23.27 32.61 -6.49
C ASN A 401 -24.07 31.55 -5.72
N PRO A 402 -25.08 31.93 -4.92
CA PRO A 402 -25.85 31.00 -4.09
C PRO A 402 -26.57 29.89 -4.86
N SER A 403 -26.79 30.06 -6.17
CA SER A 403 -27.45 29.06 -7.02
C SER A 403 -26.47 28.04 -7.61
N GLN A 404 -25.16 28.21 -7.40
CA GLN A 404 -24.11 27.43 -8.06
C GLN A 404 -23.03 26.96 -7.08
N SER A 405 -22.82 27.67 -5.98
CA SER A 405 -21.77 27.32 -5.02
C SER A 405 -22.12 26.11 -4.16
N ILE A 406 -21.10 25.32 -3.84
CA ILE A 406 -21.19 24.15 -2.97
C ILE A 406 -21.77 24.56 -1.61
N ASP A 407 -21.22 25.61 -0.99
CA ASP A 407 -21.61 26.01 0.36
C ASP A 407 -23.10 26.37 0.48
N ALA A 408 -23.60 27.20 -0.43
CA ALA A 408 -25.00 27.61 -0.45
C ALA A 408 -25.93 26.45 -0.83
N THR A 409 -25.49 25.58 -1.73
CA THR A 409 -26.25 24.40 -2.17
C THR A 409 -26.42 23.39 -1.04
N VAL A 410 -25.32 23.03 -0.37
CA VAL A 410 -25.33 22.09 0.75
C VAL A 410 -26.17 22.65 1.88
N SER A 411 -25.97 23.92 2.26
CA SER A 411 -26.79 24.59 3.27
C SER A 411 -28.30 24.52 2.97
N ARG A 412 -28.69 24.68 1.70
CA ARG A 412 -30.09 24.60 1.26
C ARG A 412 -30.67 23.19 1.38
N TYR A 413 -29.88 22.17 1.08
CA TYR A 413 -30.33 20.78 1.18
C TYR A 413 -30.36 20.28 2.63
N LEU A 414 -29.41 20.71 3.47
CA LEU A 414 -29.41 20.39 4.90
C LEU A 414 -30.62 20.96 5.65
N GLN A 415 -31.17 22.09 5.20
CA GLN A 415 -32.43 22.66 5.73
C GLN A 415 -33.68 21.80 5.46
N ARG A 416 -33.54 20.62 4.84
CA ARG A 416 -34.65 19.68 4.57
C ARG A 416 -34.75 18.52 5.56
N ASP A 417 -34.07 18.62 6.71
CA ASP A 417 -34.03 17.60 7.76
C ASP A 417 -33.51 16.23 7.27
N ILE A 418 -32.55 16.26 6.35
CA ILE A 418 -31.88 15.06 5.83
C ILE A 418 -30.45 15.01 6.41
N PRO A 419 -30.00 13.84 6.89
CA PRO A 419 -28.66 13.72 7.43
C PRO A 419 -27.58 14.14 6.41
N PRO A 420 -26.57 14.93 6.82
CA PRO A 420 -25.46 15.35 5.95
C PRO A 420 -24.78 14.18 5.23
N ALA A 421 -24.63 13.06 5.94
CA ALA A 421 -24.06 11.82 5.44
C ALA A 421 -24.79 11.21 4.21
N LYS A 422 -25.98 11.70 3.85
CA LYS A 422 -26.69 11.27 2.63
C LYS A 422 -26.31 12.07 1.39
N PHE A 423 -25.66 13.21 1.53
CA PHE A 423 -25.29 14.06 0.40
C PHE A 423 -23.87 13.76 -0.06
N VAL A 424 -23.70 13.45 -1.34
CA VAL A 424 -22.42 13.20 -2.00
C VAL A 424 -22.22 14.28 -3.05
N LEU A 425 -21.10 15.01 -3.03
CA LEU A 425 -20.84 16.05 -4.03
C LEU A 425 -20.31 15.42 -5.32
N MET A 426 -21.02 15.57 -6.43
CA MET A 426 -20.55 15.13 -7.74
C MET A 426 -19.75 16.24 -8.43
N ILE A 427 -18.43 16.11 -8.42
CA ILE A 427 -17.46 17.15 -8.81
C ILE A 427 -16.78 16.78 -10.14
N PRO A 428 -16.61 17.74 -11.07
CA PRO A 428 -16.01 17.48 -12.36
C PRO A 428 -14.47 17.39 -12.34
N TYR A 429 -13.89 16.47 -13.10
CA TYR A 429 -12.44 16.39 -13.42
C TYR A 429 -12.14 16.95 -14.82
N TYR A 430 -12.93 17.93 -15.23
CA TYR A 430 -12.77 18.67 -16.47
C TYR A 430 -13.12 20.14 -16.23
N GLY A 431 -12.64 21.00 -17.12
CA GLY A 431 -12.98 22.41 -17.12
C GLY A 431 -14.15 22.75 -18.05
N ALA A 432 -14.72 23.94 -17.85
CA ALA A 432 -15.65 24.59 -18.77
C ALA A 432 -14.90 25.66 -19.58
N LEU A 433 -14.95 25.55 -20.90
CA LEU A 433 -14.47 26.56 -21.82
C LEU A 433 -15.59 27.57 -22.09
N TRP A 434 -15.30 28.83 -21.85
CA TRP A 434 -16.19 29.95 -22.06
C TRP A 434 -15.61 30.91 -23.09
N LYS A 435 -16.48 31.48 -23.92
CA LYS A 435 -16.18 32.62 -24.78
C LYS A 435 -16.63 33.89 -24.09
N LYS A 436 -15.76 34.89 -24.02
CA LYS A 436 -16.11 36.21 -23.49
C LYS A 436 -17.05 36.94 -24.42
N GLY A 437 -18.11 37.50 -23.86
CA GLY A 437 -19.04 38.36 -24.56
C GLY A 437 -18.39 39.70 -24.92
N ALA A 438 -18.65 40.20 -26.13
CA ALA A 438 -18.20 41.54 -26.50
C ALA A 438 -19.09 42.61 -25.84
N TYR A 439 -18.48 43.70 -25.38
CA TYR A 439 -19.17 44.92 -24.93
C TYR A 439 -20.32 44.69 -23.94
N GLY A 440 -20.11 43.85 -22.92
CA GLY A 440 -21.11 43.58 -21.88
C GLY A 440 -22.20 42.58 -22.27
N SER A 441 -22.07 41.92 -23.43
CA SER A 441 -22.90 40.75 -23.77
C SER A 441 -22.61 39.58 -22.82
N PRO A 442 -23.56 38.65 -22.61
CA PRO A 442 -23.32 37.42 -21.87
C PRO A 442 -22.14 36.61 -22.43
N ASP A 443 -21.39 35.98 -21.52
CA ASP A 443 -20.40 34.97 -21.89
C ASP A 443 -21.10 33.70 -22.40
N GLY A 444 -20.47 33.01 -23.35
CA GLY A 444 -21.01 31.82 -23.98
C GLY A 444 -20.25 30.56 -23.58
N PHE A 445 -20.94 29.58 -22.98
CA PHE A 445 -20.36 28.26 -22.80
C PHE A 445 -20.07 27.61 -24.17
N LEU A 446 -18.85 27.11 -24.35
CA LEU A 446 -18.41 26.48 -25.59
C LEU A 446 -18.34 24.96 -25.47
N ASP A 447 -17.57 24.46 -24.51
CA ASP A 447 -17.30 23.02 -24.39
C ASP A 447 -16.78 22.63 -22.99
N TYR A 448 -16.74 21.34 -22.71
CA TYR A 448 -16.01 20.78 -21.57
C TYR A 448 -14.64 20.26 -22.01
N ILE A 449 -13.58 20.62 -21.29
CA ILE A 449 -12.21 20.22 -21.61
C ILE A 449 -11.67 19.29 -20.49
N PRO A 450 -11.35 18.02 -20.79
CA PRO A 450 -10.75 17.11 -19.81
C PRO A 450 -9.47 17.67 -19.17
N TYR A 451 -9.26 17.41 -17.87
CA TYR A 451 -8.09 17.90 -17.14
C TYR A 451 -6.76 17.54 -17.80
N ASN A 452 -6.63 16.33 -18.35
CA ASN A 452 -5.43 15.89 -19.04
C ASN A 452 -5.14 16.71 -20.31
N GLU A 453 -6.17 17.19 -21.00
CA GLU A 453 -6.00 18.09 -22.15
C GLU A 453 -5.60 19.49 -21.71
N ILE A 454 -6.16 20.00 -20.60
CA ILE A 454 -5.74 21.27 -19.99
C ILE A 454 -4.25 21.20 -19.64
N ARG A 455 -3.84 20.16 -18.88
CA ARG A 455 -2.44 19.89 -18.49
C ARG A 455 -1.49 19.72 -19.67
N LYS A 456 -1.97 19.18 -20.80
CA LYS A 456 -1.16 18.97 -22.00
C LYS A 456 -0.96 20.28 -22.78
N ARG A 457 -1.98 21.14 -22.80
CA ARG A 457 -1.96 22.42 -23.55
C ARG A 457 -1.28 23.54 -22.77
N TYR A 458 -1.37 23.52 -21.44
CA TYR A 458 -0.91 24.60 -20.58
C TYR A 458 -0.04 24.06 -19.44
N ASP A 459 1.06 24.75 -19.18
CA ASP A 459 1.83 24.55 -17.96
C ASP A 459 1.10 25.23 -16.80
N ILE A 460 0.35 24.45 -16.03
CA ILE A 460 -0.54 24.94 -14.98
C ILE A 460 0.21 25.77 -13.93
N ASP A 461 1.48 25.45 -13.65
CA ASP A 461 2.29 26.15 -12.66
C ASP A 461 2.58 27.61 -13.04
N THR A 462 2.39 27.97 -14.32
CA THR A 462 2.61 29.33 -14.84
C THR A 462 1.38 29.95 -15.49
N ALA A 463 0.49 29.14 -16.04
CA ALA A 463 -0.67 29.62 -16.80
C ALA A 463 -1.95 29.74 -15.97
N ALA A 464 -2.09 28.95 -14.89
CA ALA A 464 -3.31 28.95 -14.10
C ALA A 464 -3.34 30.13 -13.11
N LEU A 465 -4.49 30.79 -13.09
CA LEU A 465 -4.88 31.78 -12.09
C LEU A 465 -5.88 31.12 -11.14
N TYR A 466 -5.97 31.63 -9.92
CA TYR A 466 -6.82 31.06 -8.88
C TYR A 466 -7.76 32.12 -8.32
N ASP A 467 -9.03 31.77 -8.21
CA ASP A 467 -9.99 32.51 -7.39
C ASP A 467 -10.08 31.84 -6.01
N GLU A 468 -9.50 32.49 -5.01
CA GLU A 468 -9.43 31.98 -3.63
C GLU A 468 -10.81 31.86 -2.96
N ALA A 469 -11.80 32.68 -3.35
CA ALA A 469 -13.12 32.61 -2.75
C ALA A 469 -13.92 31.43 -3.32
N MET A 470 -13.83 31.24 -4.63
CA MET A 470 -14.50 30.15 -5.34
C MET A 470 -13.75 28.82 -5.23
N GLU A 471 -12.50 28.84 -4.76
CA GLU A 471 -11.58 27.68 -4.77
C GLU A 471 -11.59 27.03 -6.15
N SER A 472 -11.25 27.80 -7.18
CA SER A 472 -11.29 27.34 -8.56
C SER A 472 -10.16 27.95 -9.38
N ALA A 473 -9.63 27.19 -10.32
CA ALA A 473 -8.58 27.63 -11.21
C ALA A 473 -9.18 28.09 -12.55
N PHE A 474 -8.51 29.03 -13.21
CA PHE A 474 -8.84 29.42 -14.57
C PHE A 474 -7.63 29.80 -15.40
N ILE A 475 -7.76 29.66 -16.72
CA ILE A 475 -6.77 30.11 -17.70
C ILE A 475 -7.44 31.11 -18.63
N GLU A 476 -6.84 32.29 -18.77
CA GLU A 476 -7.25 33.30 -19.74
C GLU A 476 -6.56 33.06 -21.09
N ILE A 477 -7.35 32.91 -22.14
CA ILE A 477 -6.87 32.83 -23.52
C ILE A 477 -7.06 34.21 -24.17
N LYS A 478 -5.94 34.87 -24.42
CA LYS A 478 -5.91 36.23 -24.96
C LYS A 478 -5.74 36.22 -26.47
N ASP A 479 -6.33 37.20 -27.14
CA ASP A 479 -6.14 37.41 -28.57
C ASP A 479 -4.81 38.14 -28.87
N ALA A 480 -4.57 38.45 -30.15
CA ALA A 480 -3.35 39.14 -30.57
C ALA A 480 -3.25 40.59 -30.05
N ALA A 481 -4.37 41.20 -29.62
CA ALA A 481 -4.40 42.51 -28.99
C ALA A 481 -4.18 42.45 -27.47
N GLY A 482 -4.17 41.24 -26.89
CA GLY A 482 -4.01 41.01 -25.46
C GLY A 482 -5.32 41.01 -24.68
N GLU A 483 -6.47 41.05 -25.34
CA GLU A 483 -7.78 41.00 -24.70
C GLU A 483 -8.20 39.55 -24.43
N VAL A 484 -8.82 39.29 -23.28
CA VAL A 484 -9.32 37.96 -22.92
C VAL A 484 -10.50 37.60 -23.81
N LYS A 485 -10.32 36.59 -24.66
CA LYS A 485 -11.33 36.13 -25.61
C LYS A 485 -12.06 34.89 -25.09
N GLU A 486 -11.32 33.99 -24.45
CA GLU A 486 -11.85 32.74 -23.90
C GLU A 486 -11.26 32.50 -22.51
N GLU A 487 -12.01 31.81 -21.65
CA GLU A 487 -11.57 31.40 -20.32
C GLU A 487 -11.85 29.91 -20.14
N ILE A 488 -10.89 29.18 -19.59
CA ILE A 488 -11.09 27.79 -19.16
C ILE A 488 -11.14 27.80 -17.64
N TRP A 489 -12.30 27.50 -17.06
CA TRP A 489 -12.47 27.35 -15.62
C TRP A 489 -12.45 25.87 -15.24
N PHE A 490 -11.60 25.46 -14.32
CA PHE A 490 -11.38 24.06 -13.97
C PHE A 490 -10.91 23.89 -12.52
N ASP A 491 -10.84 22.63 -12.09
CA ASP A 491 -10.29 22.24 -10.81
C ASP A 491 -9.00 21.45 -10.98
N ASP A 492 -8.03 21.71 -10.12
CA ASP A 492 -6.73 21.06 -10.00
C ASP A 492 -6.54 20.52 -8.56
N ALA A 493 -5.37 19.97 -8.24
CA ALA A 493 -5.12 19.45 -6.90
C ALA A 493 -5.23 20.51 -5.80
N ASN A 494 -4.86 21.77 -6.07
CA ASN A 494 -4.87 22.86 -5.10
C ASN A 494 -6.29 23.30 -4.74
N THR A 495 -7.19 23.31 -5.73
CA THR A 495 -8.59 23.75 -5.60
C THR A 495 -9.53 22.63 -5.14
N LEU A 496 -9.23 21.37 -5.48
CA LEU A 496 -9.97 20.22 -4.97
C LEU A 496 -9.73 19.95 -3.49
N GLY A 497 -8.52 20.20 -2.97
CA GLY A 497 -8.19 19.96 -1.56
C GLY A 497 -9.16 20.65 -0.59
N PRO A 498 -9.39 21.97 -0.69
CA PRO A 498 -10.37 22.69 0.12
C PRO A 498 -11.81 22.18 -0.05
N LYS A 499 -12.22 21.76 -1.25
CA LYS A 499 -13.55 21.17 -1.49
C LYS A 499 -13.70 19.82 -0.80
N TYR A 500 -12.65 19.00 -0.79
CA TYR A 500 -12.62 17.74 -0.07
C TYR A 500 -12.59 17.95 1.46
N ASP A 501 -11.86 18.96 1.94
CA ASP A 501 -11.92 19.37 3.34
C ASP A 501 -13.32 19.84 3.73
N TYR A 502 -14.03 20.56 2.85
CA TYR A 502 -15.43 20.95 3.07
C TYR A 502 -16.34 19.73 3.21
N VAL A 503 -16.21 18.71 2.35
CA VAL A 503 -16.96 17.45 2.45
C VAL A 503 -16.76 16.79 3.81
N LEU A 504 -15.50 16.67 4.24
CA LEU A 504 -15.15 16.02 5.51
C LEU A 504 -15.58 16.85 6.73
N SER A 505 -15.45 18.18 6.66
CA SER A 505 -15.75 19.08 7.80
C SER A 505 -17.25 19.27 8.02
N ASN A 506 -18.08 19.01 7.01
CA ASN A 506 -19.54 19.09 7.10
C ASN A 506 -20.20 17.70 7.22
N ASP A 507 -19.43 16.65 7.50
CA ASP A 507 -19.90 15.26 7.65
C ASP A 507 -20.74 14.78 6.45
N LEU A 508 -20.41 15.25 5.24
CA LEU A 508 -21.09 14.84 4.03
C LEU A 508 -20.77 13.37 3.71
N GLY A 509 -21.68 12.71 2.99
CA GLY A 509 -21.54 11.30 2.61
C GLY A 509 -20.31 11.00 1.77
N GLY A 510 -19.78 12.02 1.08
CA GLY A 510 -18.51 11.97 0.39
C GLY A 510 -18.51 12.72 -0.93
N VAL A 511 -17.75 12.20 -1.90
CA VAL A 511 -17.55 12.81 -3.23
C VAL A 511 -17.75 11.77 -4.33
N ALA A 512 -18.36 12.20 -5.44
CA ALA A 512 -18.44 11.46 -6.68
C ALA A 512 -17.66 12.18 -7.79
N ILE A 513 -16.71 11.49 -8.41
CA ILE A 513 -15.80 12.06 -9.40
C ILE A 513 -16.37 11.86 -10.80
N TRP A 514 -16.64 12.97 -11.49
CA TRP A 514 -17.18 12.99 -12.83
C TRP A 514 -16.19 13.63 -13.83
N THR A 515 -15.50 12.92 -14.68
CA THR A 515 -15.52 11.47 -14.86
C THR A 515 -14.12 10.94 -14.69
N LEU A 516 -14.01 9.72 -14.22
CA LEU A 516 -12.73 9.03 -14.22
C LEU A 516 -12.14 9.01 -15.63
N GLY A 517 -10.81 9.17 -15.73
CA GLY A 517 -10.09 9.20 -17.01
C GLY A 517 -10.10 10.56 -17.71
N ALA A 518 -10.74 11.59 -17.13
CA ALA A 518 -10.55 12.96 -17.57
C ALA A 518 -9.16 13.51 -17.19
N ASP A 519 -8.50 12.92 -16.20
CA ASP A 519 -7.15 13.20 -15.70
C ASP A 519 -6.10 12.19 -16.18
N ASP A 520 -6.45 11.34 -17.15
CA ASP A 520 -5.61 10.23 -17.62
C ASP A 520 -4.18 10.70 -17.99
N GLY A 521 -3.18 10.00 -17.45
CA GLY A 521 -1.76 10.35 -17.56
C GLY A 521 -1.21 11.25 -16.44
N TYR A 522 -2.07 11.75 -15.54
CA TYR A 522 -1.70 12.63 -14.44
C TYR A 522 -2.17 12.06 -13.09
N SER A 523 -1.32 12.16 -12.05
CA SER A 523 -1.58 11.51 -10.75
C SER A 523 -1.95 12.47 -9.63
N ASP A 524 -1.83 13.77 -9.85
CA ASP A 524 -2.01 14.82 -8.87
C ASP A 524 -3.44 14.86 -8.31
N LEU A 525 -4.48 14.70 -9.14
CA LEU A 525 -5.87 14.65 -8.65
C LEU A 525 -6.13 13.37 -7.82
N TRP A 526 -5.57 12.23 -8.23
CA TRP A 526 -5.62 10.99 -7.44
C TRP A 526 -4.86 11.12 -6.12
N ASN A 527 -3.72 11.81 -6.12
CA ASN A 527 -2.93 12.04 -4.92
C ASN A 527 -3.66 12.94 -3.93
N GLU A 528 -4.41 13.92 -4.41
CA GLU A 528 -5.29 14.74 -3.57
C GLU A 528 -6.39 13.88 -2.94
N LEU A 529 -7.08 13.04 -3.72
CA LEU A 529 -8.09 12.11 -3.18
C LEU A 529 -7.51 11.17 -2.10
N VAL A 530 -6.37 10.56 -2.38
CA VAL A 530 -5.71 9.64 -1.43
C VAL A 530 -5.30 10.39 -0.17
N ASP A 531 -4.75 11.59 -0.30
CA ASP A 531 -4.39 12.38 0.87
C ASP A 531 -5.62 12.74 1.71
N LYS A 532 -6.72 13.19 1.11
CA LYS A 532 -7.88 13.65 1.88
C LYS A 532 -8.67 12.50 2.48
N PHE A 533 -8.97 11.46 1.70
CA PHE A 533 -9.93 10.42 2.06
C PHE A 533 -9.33 9.12 2.56
N VAL A 534 -8.14 8.72 2.12
CA VAL A 534 -7.59 7.39 2.46
C VAL A 534 -6.81 7.45 3.77
N VAL A 535 -7.10 6.49 4.65
CA VAL A 535 -6.40 6.29 5.92
C VAL A 535 -5.98 4.85 6.08
N THR A 536 -4.86 4.63 6.78
CA THR A 536 -4.37 3.29 7.13
C THR A 536 -4.98 2.88 8.46
N ASP A 537 -5.81 1.84 8.45
CA ASP A 537 -6.35 1.22 9.65
C ASP A 537 -5.47 0.05 10.09
N THR A 538 -4.99 0.09 11.33
CA THR A 538 -4.11 -0.94 11.89
C THR A 538 -4.83 -1.65 13.03
N VAL A 539 -5.14 -2.92 12.85
CA VAL A 539 -5.77 -3.75 13.86
C VAL A 539 -4.71 -4.63 14.52
N TYR A 540 -4.43 -4.37 15.80
CA TYR A 540 -3.55 -5.21 16.61
C TYR A 540 -4.30 -6.46 17.09
N LEU A 541 -3.69 -7.62 16.89
CA LEU A 541 -4.17 -8.95 17.25
C LEU A 541 -3.44 -9.42 18.52
N ASP A 542 -3.07 -10.70 18.55
CA ASP A 542 -2.47 -11.35 19.72
C ASP A 542 -0.96 -11.10 19.85
N THR A 543 -0.48 -11.25 21.09
CA THR A 543 0.96 -11.30 21.38
C THR A 543 1.53 -12.66 20.99
N VAL A 544 2.58 -12.64 20.17
CA VAL A 544 3.28 -13.84 19.70
C VAL A 544 4.68 -13.91 20.26
N ARG A 545 5.13 -15.13 20.57
CA ARG A 545 6.52 -15.36 21.00
C ARG A 545 7.41 -15.49 19.77
N LEU A 546 8.43 -14.63 19.69
CA LEU A 546 9.40 -14.60 18.59
C LEU A 546 10.48 -15.68 18.71
N ILE A 547 10.63 -16.27 19.90
CA ILE A 547 11.59 -17.33 20.18
C ILE A 547 10.84 -18.65 20.29
N ALA A 548 11.27 -19.66 19.53
CA ALA A 548 10.78 -21.03 19.66
C ALA A 548 10.95 -21.51 21.11
N ALA A 549 9.90 -22.07 21.70
CA ALA A 549 9.96 -22.59 23.07
C ALA A 549 11.12 -23.60 23.18
N VAL A 550 12.12 -23.29 24.01
CA VAL A 550 13.20 -24.23 24.31
C VAL A 550 12.55 -25.49 24.89
N PRO A 551 12.66 -26.67 24.25
CA PRO A 551 12.04 -27.87 24.77
C PRO A 551 12.62 -28.15 26.15
N ARG A 552 11.76 -28.28 27.15
CA ARG A 552 12.19 -28.70 28.50
C ARG A 552 12.88 -30.06 28.37
N PRO A 553 14.05 -30.28 28.99
CA PRO A 553 14.68 -31.59 28.98
C PRO A 553 13.73 -32.61 29.62
N LEU A 554 13.35 -33.62 28.86
CA LEU A 554 12.50 -34.71 29.34
C LEU A 554 13.24 -35.45 30.47
N THR A 555 12.52 -35.83 31.53
CA THR A 555 13.09 -36.75 32.54
C THR A 555 13.33 -38.13 31.92
N PHE A 556 14.22 -38.94 32.49
CA PHE A 556 14.56 -40.28 31.98
C PHE A 556 13.30 -41.13 31.68
N TRP A 557 12.34 -41.19 32.62
CA TRP A 557 11.09 -41.95 32.44
C TRP A 557 10.16 -41.37 31.37
N GLN A 558 10.12 -40.05 31.23
CA GLN A 558 9.35 -39.42 30.17
C GLN A 558 9.98 -39.67 28.80
N SER A 559 11.31 -39.70 28.72
CA SER A 559 12.05 -40.04 27.49
C SER A 559 11.78 -41.50 27.08
N VAL A 560 11.86 -42.44 28.04
CA VAL A 560 11.56 -43.86 27.80
C VAL A 560 10.10 -44.06 27.37
N MET A 561 9.14 -43.43 28.06
CA MET A 561 7.72 -43.54 27.67
C MET A 561 7.42 -42.87 26.33
N HIS A 562 8.08 -41.77 26.01
CA HIS A 562 7.99 -41.11 24.72
C HIS A 562 8.48 -42.03 23.61
N GLU A 563 9.66 -42.64 23.78
CA GLU A 563 10.19 -43.61 22.82
C GLU A 563 9.28 -44.83 22.66
N LEU A 564 8.80 -45.44 23.75
CA LEU A 564 7.88 -46.57 23.69
C LEU A 564 6.58 -46.23 22.94
N ARG A 565 6.06 -45.01 23.11
CA ARG A 565 4.88 -44.54 22.39
C ARG A 565 5.17 -44.38 20.88
N VAL A 566 6.34 -43.84 20.54
CA VAL A 566 6.77 -43.72 19.14
C VAL A 566 6.97 -45.09 18.51
N TYR A 567 7.61 -46.06 19.18
CA TYR A 567 7.73 -47.43 18.68
C TYR A 567 6.36 -48.08 18.47
N ARG A 568 5.44 -47.92 19.44
CA ARG A 568 4.07 -48.45 19.30
C ARG A 568 3.32 -47.85 18.11
N GLN A 569 3.56 -46.57 17.80
CA GLN A 569 3.02 -45.94 16.59
C GLN A 569 3.71 -46.45 15.33
N LEU A 570 5.04 -46.60 15.33
CA LEU A 570 5.81 -47.14 14.21
C LEU A 570 5.35 -48.55 13.80
N PHE A 571 5.06 -49.41 14.79
CA PHE A 571 4.55 -50.76 14.54
C PHE A 571 3.08 -50.80 14.08
N LYS A 572 2.29 -49.77 14.37
CA LYS A 572 0.89 -49.67 13.93
C LYS A 572 0.75 -49.01 12.56
N ASN A 573 1.49 -47.93 12.34
CA ASN A 573 1.53 -47.19 11.09
C ASN A 573 2.93 -46.56 10.92
N PRO A 574 3.80 -47.18 10.10
CA PRO A 574 5.17 -46.69 9.92
C PRO A 574 5.25 -45.28 9.32
N CYS A 575 4.22 -44.83 8.60
CA CYS A 575 4.21 -43.53 7.93
C CYS A 575 3.62 -42.38 8.76
N SER A 576 3.14 -42.63 9.99
CA SER A 576 2.53 -41.58 10.84
C SER A 576 3.52 -40.77 11.66
N VAL A 577 4.81 -41.11 11.65
CA VAL A 577 5.85 -40.43 12.46
C VAL A 577 6.69 -39.53 11.54
N GLY A 578 6.59 -38.21 11.73
CA GLY A 578 7.30 -37.21 10.92
C GLY A 578 8.82 -37.31 11.05
N MET A 579 9.52 -37.33 9.91
CA MET A 579 10.95 -37.64 9.80
C MET A 579 11.92 -36.65 10.49
N GLY A 580 11.48 -35.42 10.77
CA GLY A 580 12.26 -34.41 11.47
C GLY A 580 12.29 -34.56 13.00
N SER A 581 11.38 -35.36 13.59
CA SER A 581 11.19 -35.40 15.05
C SER A 581 11.80 -36.65 15.72
N TYR A 582 12.29 -37.62 14.96
CA TYR A 582 12.72 -38.92 15.49
C TYR A 582 14.19 -39.24 15.17
N LYS A 583 15.05 -39.27 16.20
CA LYS A 583 16.48 -39.63 16.13
C LYS A 583 16.75 -41.13 16.45
N GLY A 584 15.76 -42.01 16.30
CA GLY A 584 15.70 -43.31 16.97
C GLY A 584 16.51 -44.49 16.39
N ASP A 585 17.74 -44.26 15.94
CA ASP A 585 18.72 -45.31 15.62
C ASP A 585 19.83 -45.44 16.69
N GLU A 586 20.09 -44.37 17.44
CA GLU A 586 21.10 -44.34 18.52
C GLU A 586 20.85 -45.37 19.63
N TYR A 587 19.60 -45.52 20.11
CA TYR A 587 19.31 -46.36 21.28
C TYR A 587 19.61 -47.85 21.03
N PHE A 588 19.05 -48.43 19.97
CA PHE A 588 19.26 -49.85 19.66
C PHE A 588 20.71 -50.15 19.25
N LYS A 589 21.39 -49.18 18.64
CA LYS A 589 22.83 -49.26 18.34
C LYS A 589 23.65 -49.39 19.63
N TRP A 590 23.42 -48.51 20.63
CA TRP A 590 24.10 -48.60 21.92
C TRP A 590 23.71 -49.85 22.72
N ALA A 591 22.44 -50.26 22.68
CA ALA A 591 21.99 -51.51 23.30
C ALA A 591 22.68 -52.74 22.68
N ALA A 592 22.81 -52.77 21.34
CA ALA A 592 23.52 -53.83 20.64
C ALA A 592 25.01 -53.88 21.03
N TYR A 593 25.69 -52.73 21.10
CA TYR A 593 27.08 -52.68 21.59
C TYR A 593 27.21 -53.15 23.04
N PHE A 594 26.27 -52.78 23.90
CA PHE A 594 26.26 -53.22 25.30
C PHE A 594 26.12 -54.75 25.40
N PHE A 595 25.16 -55.35 24.69
CA PHE A 595 24.98 -56.80 24.70
C PHE A 595 26.12 -57.54 23.99
N LEU A 596 26.78 -56.94 22.99
CA LEU A 596 27.99 -57.49 22.38
C LEU A 596 29.15 -57.55 23.39
N ALA A 597 29.39 -56.47 24.12
CA ALA A 597 30.42 -56.45 25.15
C ALA A 597 30.13 -57.47 26.26
N LEU A 598 28.86 -57.55 26.69
CA LEU A 598 28.43 -58.45 27.74
C LEU A 598 28.54 -59.93 27.32
N THR A 599 28.11 -60.28 26.10
CA THR A 599 28.25 -61.64 25.54
C THR A 599 29.71 -62.05 25.39
N LEU A 600 30.58 -61.16 24.94
CA LEU A 600 32.02 -61.44 24.84
C LEU A 600 32.63 -61.69 26.22
N LEU A 601 32.28 -60.86 27.22
CA LEU A 601 32.77 -61.01 28.59
C LEU A 601 32.29 -62.33 29.22
N THR A 602 31.02 -62.68 29.07
CA THR A 602 30.50 -63.97 29.58
C THR A 602 31.05 -65.17 28.82
N ALA A 603 31.30 -65.05 27.51
CA ALA A 603 31.95 -66.09 26.72
C ALA A 603 33.39 -66.35 27.18
N VAL A 604 34.17 -65.29 27.43
CA VAL A 604 35.52 -65.40 27.99
C VAL A 604 35.49 -66.05 29.37
N LEU A 605 34.56 -65.64 30.25
CA LEU A 605 34.38 -66.26 31.56
C LEU A 605 33.99 -67.74 31.46
N TYR A 606 33.15 -68.11 30.49
CA TYR A 606 32.74 -69.50 30.27
C TYR A 606 33.91 -70.37 29.81
N VAL A 607 34.70 -69.90 28.84
CA VAL A 607 35.89 -70.60 28.34
C VAL A 607 36.96 -70.72 29.42
N ALA A 608 37.22 -69.64 30.18
CA ALA A 608 38.16 -69.68 31.31
C ALA A 608 37.67 -70.64 32.41
N GLY A 609 36.38 -70.60 32.74
CA GLY A 609 35.77 -71.49 33.74
C GLY A 609 35.95 -72.97 33.38
N ILE A 610 35.73 -73.34 32.11
CA ILE A 610 35.98 -74.70 31.61
C ILE A 610 37.48 -75.05 31.66
N ARG A 611 38.36 -74.12 31.28
CA ARG A 611 39.81 -74.36 31.22
C ARG A 611 40.46 -74.54 32.59
N TYR A 612 40.01 -73.81 33.61
CA TYR A 612 40.59 -73.85 34.96
C TYR A 612 39.92 -74.87 35.90
N LYS A 613 38.62 -75.14 35.76
CA LYS A 613 37.86 -76.00 36.70
C LYS A 613 37.38 -77.32 36.09
N GLY A 614 37.58 -77.53 34.78
CA GLY A 614 37.17 -78.74 34.07
C GLY A 614 35.66 -79.02 34.17
N ASP A 615 35.27 -80.30 34.09
CA ASP A 615 33.87 -80.73 34.12
C ASP A 615 33.18 -80.56 35.50
N GLY A 616 33.91 -80.20 36.57
CA GLY A 616 33.37 -79.99 37.92
C GLY A 616 32.75 -78.61 38.18
N TRP A 617 32.65 -77.74 37.18
CA TRP A 617 32.20 -76.36 37.38
C TRP A 617 30.68 -76.24 37.60
N LYS A 618 30.26 -76.07 38.88
CA LYS A 618 28.84 -75.96 39.29
C LYS A 618 28.03 -74.86 38.60
N LEU A 619 28.67 -73.78 38.13
CA LEU A 619 27.99 -72.66 37.47
C LEU A 619 27.93 -72.80 35.94
N LYS A 620 28.54 -73.85 35.36
CA LYS A 620 28.61 -74.07 33.90
C LYS A 620 27.24 -73.95 33.23
N LYS A 621 26.24 -74.66 33.73
CA LYS A 621 24.87 -74.64 33.18
C LYS A 621 24.22 -73.25 33.27
N LYS A 622 24.40 -72.54 34.38
CA LYS A 622 23.82 -71.19 34.58
C LYS A 622 24.47 -70.15 33.67
N VAL A 623 25.80 -70.19 33.53
CA VAL A 623 26.54 -69.28 32.64
C VAL A 623 26.23 -69.57 31.17
N LEU A 624 26.06 -70.84 30.80
CA LEU A 624 25.65 -71.22 29.46
C LEU A 624 24.25 -70.70 29.12
N ILE A 625 23.27 -70.83 30.02
CA ILE A 625 21.92 -70.27 29.84
C ILE A 625 21.98 -68.74 29.72
N LEU A 626 22.77 -68.08 30.57
CA LEU A 626 22.96 -66.63 30.51
C LEU A 626 23.56 -66.19 29.17
N LEU A 627 24.55 -66.92 28.66
CA LEU A 627 25.20 -66.64 27.38
C LEU A 627 24.23 -66.80 26.20
N ILE A 628 23.38 -67.84 26.24
CA ILE A 628 22.31 -68.03 25.24
C ILE A 628 21.30 -66.87 25.31
N ALA A 629 20.89 -66.46 26.50
CA ALA A 629 19.94 -65.35 26.67
C ALA A 629 20.53 -64.03 26.16
N GLN A 630 21.79 -63.73 26.49
CA GLN A 630 22.48 -62.52 26.02
C GLN A 630 22.69 -62.53 24.51
N LEU A 631 22.99 -63.68 23.91
CA LEU A 631 23.13 -63.83 22.46
C LEU A 631 21.80 -63.54 21.74
N ASN A 632 20.68 -64.05 22.24
CA ASN A 632 19.36 -63.76 21.68
C ASN A 632 19.05 -62.25 21.76
N LEU A 633 19.36 -61.63 22.90
CA LEU A 633 19.11 -60.20 23.11
C LEU A 633 20.00 -59.32 22.21
N LEU A 634 21.25 -59.73 21.98
CA LEU A 634 22.15 -59.11 21.00
C LEU A 634 21.58 -59.21 19.58
N VAL A 635 21.06 -60.39 19.18
CA VAL A 635 20.47 -60.59 17.85
C VAL A 635 19.25 -59.71 17.67
N ILE A 636 18.33 -59.67 18.65
CA ILE A 636 17.11 -58.84 18.59
C ILE A 636 17.47 -57.36 18.49
N THR A 637 18.38 -56.87 19.35
CA THR A 637 18.76 -55.45 19.36
C THR A 637 19.52 -55.05 18.09
N SER A 638 20.39 -55.93 17.57
CA SER A 638 21.10 -55.69 16.31
C SER A 638 20.15 -55.69 15.11
N ALA A 639 19.19 -56.63 15.07
CA ALA A 639 18.17 -56.67 14.02
C ALA A 639 17.31 -55.41 14.04
N MET A 640 16.91 -54.95 15.23
CA MET A 640 16.12 -53.72 15.37
C MET A 640 16.94 -52.47 15.00
N ALA A 641 18.21 -52.41 15.39
CA ALA A 641 19.11 -51.32 15.00
C ALA A 641 19.28 -51.22 13.48
N ILE A 642 19.41 -52.36 12.79
CA ILE A 642 19.53 -52.42 11.33
C ILE A 642 18.20 -52.04 10.66
N PHE A 643 17.07 -52.55 11.17
CA PHE A 643 15.74 -52.28 10.62
C PHE A 643 15.32 -50.81 10.75
N LEU A 644 15.76 -50.14 11.81
CA LEU A 644 15.50 -48.72 12.06
C LEU A 644 16.58 -47.78 11.49
N ASN A 645 17.64 -48.34 10.88
CA ASN A 645 18.73 -47.55 10.32
C ASN A 645 18.27 -46.84 9.04
N LYS A 646 18.35 -45.51 9.04
CA LYS A 646 17.95 -44.65 7.92
C LYS A 646 18.93 -44.70 6.75
N GLU A 647 20.17 -45.14 6.96
CA GLU A 647 21.21 -45.20 5.93
C GLU A 647 21.22 -46.50 5.12
N LEU A 648 20.37 -47.47 5.46
CA LEU A 648 20.25 -48.76 4.76
C LEU A 648 18.92 -48.82 3.98
N PRO A 649 18.86 -48.24 2.76
CA PRO A 649 17.61 -48.06 2.01
C PRO A 649 16.92 -49.35 1.55
N TRP A 650 17.62 -50.50 1.60
CA TRP A 650 17.09 -51.80 1.17
C TRP A 650 16.51 -52.66 2.31
N LEU A 651 16.72 -52.26 3.57
CA LEU A 651 16.22 -52.95 4.77
C LEU A 651 15.33 -52.05 5.64
N GLY A 652 15.51 -50.74 5.59
CA GLY A 652 14.77 -49.77 6.39
C GLY A 652 13.43 -49.36 5.78
N ILE A 653 12.56 -48.83 6.65
CA ILE A 653 11.24 -48.26 6.28
C ILE A 653 11.39 -46.91 5.54
N THR A 654 12.60 -46.36 5.47
CA THR A 654 12.82 -44.97 5.04
C THR A 654 13.85 -44.87 3.92
N SER A 655 13.43 -44.38 2.75
CA SER A 655 14.33 -43.87 1.71
C SER A 655 13.97 -42.40 1.42
N GLY A 656 14.74 -41.45 1.96
CA GLY A 656 14.50 -40.02 1.71
C GLY A 656 13.13 -39.54 2.19
N ALA A 657 12.50 -38.63 1.41
CA ALA A 657 11.26 -37.93 1.79
C ALA A 657 9.95 -38.75 1.68
N ASN A 658 10.01 -39.98 1.15
CA ASN A 658 8.81 -40.79 0.87
C ASN A 658 8.83 -42.10 1.68
N CYS A 659 7.71 -42.41 2.35
CA CYS A 659 7.49 -43.65 3.09
C CYS A 659 7.13 -44.78 2.11
N ASN A 660 7.97 -45.82 2.00
CA ASN A 660 7.73 -46.97 1.13
C ASN A 660 7.35 -48.19 1.97
N ALA A 661 6.28 -48.90 1.59
CA ALA A 661 5.91 -50.17 2.21
C ALA A 661 6.93 -51.26 1.84
N MET A 662 7.34 -52.08 2.81
CA MET A 662 8.27 -53.18 2.56
C MET A 662 7.59 -54.28 1.72
N PRO A 663 8.15 -54.67 0.56
CA PRO A 663 7.61 -55.77 -0.23
C PRO A 663 7.65 -57.09 0.55
N LEU A 664 6.58 -57.90 0.45
CA LEU A 664 6.47 -59.20 1.13
C LEU A 664 7.66 -60.14 0.83
N ASN A 665 8.20 -60.07 -0.38
CA ASN A 665 9.36 -60.86 -0.82
C ASN A 665 10.64 -60.50 -0.04
N THR A 666 10.83 -59.22 0.30
CA THR A 666 11.96 -58.77 1.11
C THR A 666 11.83 -59.29 2.54
N LEU A 667 10.63 -59.25 3.11
CA LEU A 667 10.34 -59.79 4.44
C LEU A 667 10.61 -61.30 4.51
N LEU A 668 10.13 -62.05 3.51
CA LEU A 668 10.38 -63.50 3.37
C LEU A 668 11.87 -63.80 3.22
N GLY A 669 12.62 -62.98 2.46
CA GLY A 669 14.06 -63.10 2.31
C GLY A 669 14.82 -62.92 3.62
N ILE A 670 14.45 -61.90 4.42
CA ILE A 670 15.05 -61.65 5.74
C ILE A 670 14.79 -62.84 6.68
N LEU A 671 13.56 -63.36 6.72
CA LEU A 671 13.19 -64.51 7.54
C LEU A 671 13.96 -65.78 7.12
N ALA A 672 14.09 -66.04 5.81
CA ALA A 672 14.82 -67.18 5.28
C ALA A 672 16.32 -67.11 5.62
N ILE A 673 16.95 -65.93 5.46
CA ILE A 673 18.35 -65.70 5.82
C ILE A 673 18.55 -65.88 7.32
N GLY A 674 17.67 -65.29 8.15
CA GLY A 674 17.73 -65.43 9.60
C GLY A 674 17.64 -66.89 10.06
N PHE A 675 16.72 -67.66 9.46
CA PHE A 675 16.58 -69.09 9.75
C PHE A 675 17.82 -69.90 9.32
N ALA A 676 18.37 -69.62 8.14
CA ALA A 676 19.60 -70.27 7.66
C ALA A 676 20.80 -69.97 8.57
N VAL A 677 20.99 -68.70 8.95
CA VAL A 677 22.06 -68.30 9.89
C VAL A 677 21.86 -68.95 11.26
N GLY A 678 20.63 -69.00 11.77
CA GLY A 678 20.30 -69.67 13.03
C GLY A 678 20.64 -71.16 13.01
N LEU A 679 20.31 -71.86 11.92
CA LEU A 679 20.66 -73.27 11.72
C LEU A 679 22.17 -73.49 11.68
N VAL A 680 22.90 -72.63 10.95
CA VAL A 680 24.36 -72.69 10.85
C VAL A 680 25.01 -72.42 12.22
N ALA A 681 24.58 -71.38 12.93
CA ALA A 681 25.08 -71.06 14.26
C ALA A 681 24.80 -72.20 15.24
N THR A 682 23.60 -72.78 15.21
CA THR A 682 23.25 -73.90 16.09
C THR A 682 24.10 -75.13 15.80
N ARG A 683 24.30 -75.46 14.53
CA ARG A 683 25.05 -76.65 14.10
C ARG A 683 26.55 -76.54 14.33
N PHE A 684 27.14 -75.36 14.12
CA PHE A 684 28.60 -75.19 14.13
C PHE A 684 29.15 -74.47 15.37
N LEU A 685 28.33 -73.70 16.09
CA LEU A 685 28.77 -73.00 17.31
C LEU A 685 28.20 -73.65 18.57
N LEU A 686 26.91 -73.99 18.60
CA LEU A 686 26.26 -74.51 19.81
C LEU A 686 26.43 -76.02 19.99
N LEU A 687 26.12 -76.82 18.95
CA LEU A 687 26.19 -78.29 19.03
C LEU A 687 27.57 -78.84 19.45
N PRO A 688 28.71 -78.32 18.95
CA PRO A 688 30.03 -78.80 19.35
C PRO A 688 30.41 -78.49 20.80
N LEU A 689 29.72 -77.53 21.44
CA LEU A 689 29.95 -77.11 22.82
C LEU A 689 29.05 -77.84 23.84
N LEU A 690 28.07 -78.62 23.37
CA LEU A 690 27.09 -79.32 24.19
C LEU A 690 27.40 -80.82 24.24
N LYS A 691 27.66 -81.37 25.43
CA LYS A 691 27.65 -82.83 25.64
C LYS A 691 26.19 -83.33 25.64
N ARG A 692 25.95 -84.60 25.30
CA ARG A 692 24.59 -85.21 25.16
C ARG A 692 23.69 -85.04 26.40
N ASN A 693 24.28 -84.86 27.57
CA ASN A 693 23.67 -84.63 28.87
C ASN A 693 23.55 -83.15 29.27
N GLU A 694 23.91 -82.22 28.38
CA GLU A 694 23.91 -80.77 28.59
C GLU A 694 22.94 -80.03 27.65
N VAL A 695 22.24 -80.77 26.78
CA VAL A 695 21.11 -80.26 26.01
C VAL A 695 19.99 -79.91 27.01
N PRO A 696 19.50 -78.66 27.04
CA PRO A 696 18.43 -78.23 27.93
C PRO A 696 17.13 -79.02 27.76
#